data_AF-A0A3D0HNA7-F1
#
_entry.id   AF-A0A3D0HNA7-F1
#
_cell.length_a   1.000
_cell.length_b   1.000
_cell.length_c   1.000
_cell.angle_alpha   90.00
_cell.angle_beta   90.00
_cell.angle_gamma   90.00
#
_symmetry.space_group_name_H-M   'P 1'
#
loop_
_entity.id
_entity.type
_entity.pdbx_description
1 polymer ?
#
loop_
_entity_poly.entity_id
_entity_poly.type
_entity_poly.pdbx_seq_one_letter_code
_entity_poly.pdbx_strand_id
1 'polypeptide(L)'
;MNEIQIFTHEDFGEIRTIEIDGQIYFVGVDVAKALGYKYPRSAVSKKVKENHKKQMMIARCQNGNVPGASLTTVIDESGLYSLVLASKCKGAESFQEWVTSEVLPEIRKTGSYNPKALCESCEYKKLSGTNVFLTDCKLFLNFKQEDLKNTSGQPINKKEVINMDNSLKETLKPFLKEYVKEITPQSKTSPNQFVCPFCNSGLGTHQTGAFTIYPETNTYHCFSCGANGDIFNLYGQINKIDDFKTVLDELSNKYKIYKPSTSKSKDYRKFFDIAEQHLLETDYLTNRGLSIETQRKFHCGYVSNYQYSHNSESTSAVIIPTSDTSFMWRSTTENLKRKRGTVHILNSYALNSPYCFVVEGEIDCMSIDECGFSCIGLGSTSNIKKIFNYNLSKTVLIIAMDNDFAGKKATTELEKLCKINQIPYITAPQDVWCNCKDANELLISDRQMLVKQLNMLSERALNFNKLEWLNQIQKENIDWKNKLNRNSTNNAVKNTMQNLELIFCNDVKYKNKIEFNELTQMRTFNRSDWKDITENRIKLYLEKEYSLFTSIESINQVCSIIADEHSYHPIQEYLNSVQWDGIHRIKSVFNDFLGATDNLYTQSVAVITFVGAVARVFQAGIKFDTCTVLVGKQGTGKSKFISKIAVNSEWFTDGVTTFDGKDFYESIQGKWIIELGEG
;
A
#
# COMPACT_ATOMS: atom_id res chain seq x y z
N MET A 1 21.72 -16.96 -52.86
CA MET A 1 20.37 -17.43 -52.50
C MET A 1 19.91 -16.57 -51.36
N ASN A 2 18.86 -15.76 -51.53
CA ASN A 2 18.40 -14.87 -50.46
C ASN A 2 17.63 -15.72 -49.44
N GLU A 3 18.01 -15.58 -48.17
CA GLU A 3 17.47 -16.38 -47.07
C GLU A 3 16.05 -15.89 -46.73
N ILE A 4 15.10 -16.82 -46.58
CA ILE A 4 13.71 -16.50 -46.23
C ILE A 4 13.65 -16.28 -44.72
N GLN A 5 13.10 -15.14 -44.30
CA GLN A 5 12.81 -14.86 -42.90
C GLN A 5 11.31 -15.09 -42.66
N ILE A 6 10.95 -15.63 -41.48
CA ILE A 6 9.55 -15.86 -41.09
C ILE A 6 9.23 -14.89 -39.97
N PHE A 7 8.24 -14.05 -40.20
CA PHE A 7 7.66 -13.17 -39.19
C PHE A 7 6.41 -13.84 -38.61
N THR A 8 6.41 -14.13 -37.31
CA THR A 8 5.31 -14.81 -36.62
C THR A 8 4.61 -13.84 -35.67
N HIS A 9 3.29 -13.71 -35.77
CA HIS A 9 2.48 -12.84 -34.91
C HIS A 9 1.20 -13.55 -34.45
N GLU A 10 0.81 -13.41 -33.19
CA GLU A 10 -0.33 -14.13 -32.60
C GLU A 10 -1.65 -13.88 -33.36
N ASP A 11 -1.89 -12.64 -33.81
CA ASP A 11 -3.11 -12.27 -34.55
C ASP A 11 -3.06 -12.48 -36.08
N PHE A 12 -1.87 -12.49 -36.68
CA PHE A 12 -1.70 -12.45 -38.15
C PHE A 12 -1.07 -13.73 -38.73
N GLY A 13 -0.61 -14.64 -37.87
CA GLY A 13 0.05 -15.88 -38.27
C GLY A 13 1.48 -15.67 -38.77
N GLU A 14 1.93 -16.58 -39.63
CA GLU A 14 3.27 -16.56 -40.22
C GLU A 14 3.26 -15.84 -41.58
N ILE A 15 4.07 -14.77 -41.69
CA ILE A 15 4.33 -14.04 -42.93
C ILE A 15 5.78 -14.22 -43.31
N ARG A 16 6.03 -14.81 -44.48
CA ARG A 16 7.39 -14.95 -45.00
C ARG A 16 7.86 -13.67 -45.66
N THR A 17 9.12 -13.31 -45.42
CA THR A 17 9.81 -12.16 -46.02
C THR A 17 11.12 -12.57 -46.65
N ILE A 18 11.60 -11.75 -47.59
CA ILE A 18 12.86 -11.92 -48.30
C ILE A 18 13.49 -10.55 -48.50
N GLU A 19 14.77 -10.43 -48.18
CA GLU A 19 15.52 -9.20 -48.46
C GLU A 19 16.06 -9.26 -49.89
N ILE A 20 15.84 -8.21 -50.66
CA ILE A 20 16.27 -8.05 -52.06
C ILE A 20 16.81 -6.63 -52.20
N ASP A 21 18.11 -6.49 -52.50
CA ASP A 21 18.77 -5.20 -52.73
C ASP A 21 18.58 -4.20 -51.57
N GLY A 22 18.62 -4.71 -50.32
CA GLY A 22 18.43 -3.92 -49.10
C GLY A 22 16.98 -3.54 -48.79
N GLN A 23 16.02 -4.03 -49.58
CA GLN A 23 14.59 -3.82 -49.35
C GLN A 23 13.89 -5.12 -48.97
N ILE A 24 12.96 -5.03 -48.02
CA ILE A 24 12.17 -6.18 -47.56
C ILE A 24 10.98 -6.38 -48.49
N TYR A 25 10.86 -7.58 -49.04
CA TYR A 25 9.70 -8.04 -49.78
C TYR A 25 8.94 -9.09 -48.97
N PHE A 26 7.61 -9.07 -49.07
CA PHE A 26 6.70 -9.96 -48.36
C PHE A 26 6.11 -10.99 -49.31
N VAL A 27 5.93 -12.23 -48.88
CA VAL A 27 5.17 -13.21 -49.66
C VAL A 27 3.70 -12.79 -49.67
N GLY A 28 3.24 -12.25 -50.79
CA GLY A 28 1.94 -11.54 -50.85
C GLY A 28 0.74 -12.43 -50.51
N VAL A 29 0.84 -13.74 -50.77
CA VAL A 29 -0.21 -14.71 -50.42
C VAL A 29 -0.35 -14.87 -48.90
N ASP A 30 0.74 -14.77 -48.15
CA ASP A 30 0.74 -14.90 -46.70
C ASP A 30 0.12 -13.65 -46.07
N VAL A 31 0.53 -12.47 -46.56
CA VAL A 31 -0.08 -11.19 -46.21
C VAL A 31 -1.59 -11.18 -46.50
N ALA A 32 -2.01 -11.63 -47.68
CA ALA A 32 -3.43 -11.65 -48.02
C ALA A 32 -4.24 -12.65 -47.18
N LYS A 33 -3.63 -13.76 -46.74
CA LYS A 33 -4.27 -14.68 -45.77
C LYS A 33 -4.40 -14.04 -44.39
N ALA A 34 -3.34 -13.40 -43.91
CA ALA A 34 -3.34 -12.69 -42.63
C ALA A 34 -4.40 -11.58 -42.58
N LEU A 35 -4.62 -10.89 -43.71
CA LEU A 35 -5.67 -9.88 -43.86
C LEU A 35 -7.08 -10.48 -44.08
N GLY A 36 -7.24 -11.80 -44.04
CA GLY A 36 -8.54 -12.48 -44.13
C GLY A 36 -9.15 -12.49 -45.54
N TYR A 37 -8.38 -12.31 -46.61
CA TYR A 37 -8.91 -12.40 -47.97
C TYR A 37 -9.37 -13.83 -48.29
N LYS A 38 -10.65 -13.99 -48.66
CA LYS A 38 -11.24 -15.27 -49.09
C LYS A 38 -10.46 -15.95 -50.23
N TYR A 39 -9.85 -15.17 -51.12
CA TYR A 39 -9.05 -15.67 -52.25
C TYR A 39 -7.67 -14.96 -52.32
N PRO A 40 -6.68 -15.38 -51.52
CA PRO A 40 -5.42 -14.66 -51.32
C PRO A 40 -4.63 -14.36 -52.60
N ARG A 41 -4.45 -15.35 -53.49
CA ARG A 41 -3.74 -15.16 -54.77
C ARG A 41 -4.46 -14.16 -55.69
N SER A 42 -5.79 -14.21 -55.71
CA SER A 42 -6.63 -13.30 -56.48
C SER A 42 -6.56 -11.88 -55.92
N ALA A 43 -6.52 -11.74 -54.59
CA ALA A 43 -6.34 -10.46 -53.92
C ALA A 43 -5.00 -9.82 -54.29
N VAL A 44 -3.88 -10.54 -54.18
CA VAL A 44 -2.57 -10.05 -54.61
C VAL A 44 -2.58 -9.66 -56.09
N SER A 45 -3.15 -10.51 -56.96
CA SER A 45 -3.20 -10.22 -58.38
C SER A 45 -4.01 -8.97 -58.72
N LYS A 46 -5.16 -8.75 -58.06
CA LYS A 46 -6.10 -7.67 -58.39
C LYS A 46 -5.84 -6.36 -57.65
N LYS A 47 -5.22 -6.41 -56.47
CA LYS A 47 -5.08 -5.26 -55.57
C LYS A 47 -3.68 -4.67 -55.56
N VAL A 48 -2.66 -5.46 -55.89
CA VAL A 48 -1.28 -4.98 -56.03
C VAL A 48 -0.99 -4.72 -57.50
N LYS A 49 -0.33 -3.61 -57.83
CA LYS A 49 0.10 -3.29 -59.21
C LYS A 49 1.34 -4.11 -59.58
N GLU A 50 1.56 -4.37 -60.87
CA GLU A 50 2.68 -5.23 -61.34
C GLU A 50 4.07 -4.69 -60.95
N ASN A 51 4.26 -3.37 -60.90
CA ASN A 51 5.52 -2.75 -60.49
C ASN A 51 5.87 -2.96 -59.01
N HIS A 52 4.90 -3.39 -58.20
CA HIS A 52 5.05 -3.72 -56.78
C HIS A 52 5.08 -5.24 -56.54
N LYS A 53 5.18 -6.04 -57.61
CA LYS A 53 5.29 -7.50 -57.57
C LYS A 53 6.62 -7.95 -58.14
N LYS A 54 7.21 -8.99 -57.53
CA LYS A 54 8.36 -9.71 -58.09
C LYS A 54 8.09 -11.20 -58.01
N GLN A 55 8.43 -11.94 -59.07
CA GLN A 55 8.35 -13.40 -59.05
C GLN A 55 9.69 -13.94 -58.56
N MET A 56 9.66 -14.65 -57.44
CA MET A 56 10.85 -15.25 -56.84
C MET A 56 10.70 -16.76 -56.71
N MET A 57 11.79 -17.48 -56.98
CA MET A 57 11.88 -18.91 -56.70
C MET A 57 12.10 -19.09 -55.20
N ILE A 58 11.05 -19.48 -54.48
CA ILE A 58 11.07 -19.70 -53.04
C ILE A 58 11.04 -21.21 -52.79
N ALA A 59 12.05 -21.73 -52.07
CA ALA A 59 12.11 -23.13 -51.69
C ALA A 59 10.91 -23.50 -50.82
N ARG A 60 10.19 -24.58 -51.16
CA ARG A 60 9.18 -25.15 -50.26
C ARG A 60 9.86 -26.13 -49.32
N CYS A 61 9.94 -25.80 -48.04
CA CYS A 61 10.13 -26.80 -47.01
C CYS A 61 8.75 -27.28 -46.56
N GLN A 62 8.43 -28.54 -46.87
CA GLN A 62 7.35 -29.27 -46.20
C GLN A 62 7.95 -30.55 -45.64
N ASN A 63 7.83 -30.73 -44.32
CA ASN A 63 8.19 -31.96 -43.60
C ASN A 63 9.62 -32.48 -43.88
N GLY A 64 10.62 -31.60 -43.86
CA GLY A 64 12.04 -32.01 -43.90
C GLY A 64 12.57 -32.55 -45.24
N ASN A 65 11.74 -32.63 -46.28
CA ASN A 65 12.20 -32.86 -47.66
C ASN A 65 12.07 -31.56 -48.48
N VAL A 66 12.99 -31.34 -49.43
CA VAL A 66 13.00 -30.18 -50.33
C VAL A 66 12.48 -30.57 -51.73
N PRO A 67 11.16 -30.69 -51.95
CA PRO A 67 10.63 -30.87 -53.30
C PRO A 67 10.38 -29.50 -53.93
N GLY A 68 11.38 -28.97 -54.62
CA GLY A 68 11.24 -27.91 -55.63
C GLY A 68 11.05 -26.48 -55.09
N ALA A 69 11.69 -25.53 -55.78
CA ALA A 69 11.40 -24.11 -55.62
C ALA A 69 10.11 -23.77 -56.37
N SER A 70 9.17 -23.10 -55.70
CA SER A 70 7.95 -22.61 -56.35
C SER A 70 8.07 -21.13 -56.68
N LEU A 71 7.76 -20.77 -57.93
CA LEU A 71 7.64 -19.39 -58.35
C LEU A 71 6.51 -18.72 -57.54
N THR A 72 6.89 -17.77 -56.71
CA THR A 72 6.02 -17.13 -55.73
C THR A 72 6.09 -15.63 -55.90
N THR A 73 4.92 -14.99 -55.95
CA THR A 73 4.81 -13.53 -55.98
C THR A 73 5.14 -12.96 -54.60
N VAL A 74 6.21 -12.17 -54.54
CA VAL A 74 6.52 -11.30 -53.41
C VAL A 74 6.14 -9.87 -53.75
N ILE A 75 5.80 -9.08 -52.73
CA ILE A 75 5.32 -7.70 -52.85
C ILE A 75 6.20 -6.79 -51.99
N ASP A 76 6.46 -5.59 -52.46
CA ASP A 76 7.14 -4.56 -51.65
C ASP A 76 6.17 -3.94 -50.63
N GLU A 77 6.66 -2.96 -49.87
CA GLU A 77 5.87 -2.26 -48.86
C GLU A 77 4.66 -1.50 -49.46
N SER A 78 4.79 -0.96 -50.67
CA SER A 78 3.67 -0.33 -51.37
C SER A 78 2.59 -1.36 -51.76
N GLY A 79 3.00 -2.57 -52.17
CA GLY A 79 2.09 -3.68 -52.41
C GLY A 79 1.42 -4.19 -51.14
N LEU A 80 2.12 -4.19 -50.00
CA LEU A 80 1.55 -4.48 -48.69
C LEU A 80 0.44 -3.47 -48.35
N TYR A 81 0.72 -2.16 -48.43
CA TYR A 81 -0.30 -1.14 -48.15
C TYR A 81 -1.49 -1.21 -49.10
N SER A 82 -1.27 -1.57 -50.37
CA SER A 82 -2.36 -1.77 -51.32
C SER A 82 -3.33 -2.88 -50.89
N LEU A 83 -2.81 -3.95 -50.25
CA LEU A 83 -3.65 -4.99 -49.65
C LEU A 83 -4.31 -4.53 -48.35
N VAL A 84 -3.58 -3.81 -47.50
CA VAL A 84 -4.13 -3.33 -46.22
C VAL A 84 -5.29 -2.36 -46.47
N LEU A 85 -5.12 -1.35 -47.32
CA LEU A 85 -6.14 -0.34 -47.64
C LEU A 85 -7.36 -0.92 -48.39
N ALA A 86 -7.20 -2.04 -49.09
CA ALA A 86 -8.30 -2.73 -49.77
C ALA A 86 -8.96 -3.81 -48.91
N SER A 87 -8.47 -4.05 -47.70
CA SER A 87 -9.01 -5.07 -46.80
C SER A 87 -10.31 -4.59 -46.14
N LYS A 88 -11.16 -5.53 -45.74
CA LYS A 88 -12.39 -5.28 -44.97
C LYS A 88 -12.40 -6.03 -43.64
N CYS A 89 -11.24 -6.55 -43.21
CA CYS A 89 -11.14 -7.26 -41.95
C CYS A 89 -11.02 -6.25 -40.80
N LYS A 90 -11.63 -6.57 -39.65
CA LYS A 90 -11.59 -5.72 -38.44
C LYS A 90 -10.17 -5.36 -37.99
N GLY A 91 -9.19 -6.24 -38.23
CA GLY A 91 -7.78 -5.99 -37.92
C GLY A 91 -7.10 -4.96 -38.82
N ALA A 92 -7.60 -4.73 -40.03
CA ALA A 92 -7.10 -3.69 -40.93
C ALA A 92 -7.86 -2.35 -40.78
N GLU A 93 -9.07 -2.36 -40.23
CA GLU A 93 -9.90 -1.16 -40.04
C GLU A 93 -9.21 -0.13 -39.12
N SER A 94 -8.56 -0.56 -38.05
CA SER A 94 -7.84 0.34 -37.13
C SER A 94 -6.65 1.03 -37.81
N PHE A 95 -5.90 0.32 -38.64
CA PHE A 95 -4.78 0.89 -39.39
C PHE A 95 -5.26 1.80 -40.53
N GLN A 96 -6.33 1.40 -41.24
CA GLN A 96 -6.95 2.23 -42.28
C GLN A 96 -7.45 3.56 -41.69
N GLU A 97 -8.19 3.51 -40.59
CA GLU A 97 -8.74 4.68 -39.90
C GLU A 97 -7.62 5.62 -39.43
N TRP A 98 -6.55 5.08 -38.82
CA TRP A 98 -5.39 5.88 -38.44
C TRP A 98 -4.72 6.56 -39.64
N VAL A 99 -4.51 5.83 -40.74
CA VAL A 99 -3.93 6.40 -41.95
C VAL A 99 -4.83 7.48 -42.57
N THR A 100 -6.16 7.27 -42.62
CA THR A 100 -7.08 8.22 -43.28
C THR A 100 -7.47 9.41 -42.42
N SER A 101 -7.51 9.25 -41.10
CA SER A 101 -8.00 10.26 -40.17
C SER A 101 -6.88 11.07 -39.51
N GLU A 102 -5.65 10.54 -39.50
CA GLU A 102 -4.49 11.19 -38.89
C GLU A 102 -3.35 11.39 -39.89
N VAL A 103 -2.76 10.30 -40.39
CA VAL A 103 -1.50 10.34 -41.17
C VAL A 103 -1.66 11.13 -42.48
N LEU A 104 -2.63 10.78 -43.33
CA LEU A 104 -2.83 11.45 -44.61
C LEU A 104 -3.26 12.91 -44.47
N PRO A 105 -4.21 13.26 -43.57
CA PRO A 105 -4.54 14.66 -43.29
C PRO A 105 -3.34 15.47 -42.81
N GLU A 106 -2.46 14.89 -42.00
CA GLU A 106 -1.26 15.56 -41.51
C GLU A 106 -0.25 15.76 -42.64
N ILE A 107 0.16 14.71 -43.36
CA ILE A 107 1.07 14.84 -44.53
C ILE A 107 0.54 15.88 -45.52
N ARG A 108 -0.78 15.90 -45.79
CA ARG A 108 -1.37 16.90 -46.69
C ARG A 108 -1.24 18.33 -46.15
N LYS A 109 -1.39 18.53 -44.83
CA LYS A 109 -1.35 19.85 -44.20
C LYS A 109 0.07 20.36 -43.99
N THR A 110 1.00 19.49 -43.63
CA THR A 110 2.35 19.85 -43.15
C THR A 110 3.45 19.46 -44.13
N GLY A 111 3.15 18.61 -45.12
CA GLY A 111 4.13 18.03 -46.04
C GLY A 111 4.88 16.81 -45.49
N SER A 112 4.68 16.45 -44.21
CA SER A 112 5.35 15.31 -43.56
C SER A 112 4.54 14.81 -42.36
N TYR A 113 4.51 13.50 -42.13
CA TYR A 113 3.97 12.94 -40.88
C TYR A 113 5.12 12.71 -39.92
N ASN A 114 5.06 13.32 -38.74
CA ASN A 114 6.03 13.07 -37.69
C ASN A 114 5.28 12.63 -36.42
N PRO A 115 5.27 11.33 -36.08
CA PRO A 115 4.53 10.84 -34.91
C PRO A 115 5.06 11.41 -33.58
N LYS A 116 6.24 12.06 -33.57
CA LYS A 116 6.77 12.79 -32.40
C LYS A 116 6.35 14.27 -32.34
N ALA A 117 5.90 14.88 -33.44
CA ALA A 117 5.58 16.31 -33.50
C ALA A 117 4.17 16.66 -32.99
N LEU A 118 3.26 15.68 -32.86
CA LEU A 118 1.93 15.86 -32.27
C LEU A 118 1.96 16.23 -30.77
N CYS A 119 3.14 16.27 -30.15
CA CYS A 119 3.31 16.67 -28.75
C CYS A 119 3.64 18.17 -28.55
N GLU A 120 4.02 18.92 -29.59
CA GLU A 120 4.61 20.27 -29.38
C GLU A 120 3.90 21.43 -30.09
N SER A 121 2.89 21.19 -30.92
CA SER A 121 2.16 22.31 -31.54
C SER A 121 0.69 22.02 -31.82
N CYS A 122 -0.16 22.12 -30.80
CA CYS A 122 -1.52 22.59 -31.01
C CYS A 122 -2.01 23.38 -29.78
N GLU A 123 -1.76 24.68 -29.83
CA GLU A 123 -2.52 25.66 -29.08
C GLU A 123 -4.01 25.50 -29.40
N TYR A 124 -4.77 25.30 -28.33
CA TYR A 124 -6.16 25.71 -28.12
C TYR A 124 -6.75 26.62 -29.21
N LYS A 125 -7.43 26.03 -30.20
CA LYS A 125 -8.47 26.74 -30.99
C LYS A 125 -9.77 25.94 -31.03
N LYS A 126 -10.70 26.40 -30.18
CA LYS A 126 -12.17 26.35 -30.25
C LYS A 126 -12.77 25.39 -31.29
N LEU A 127 -13.26 24.26 -30.81
CA LEU A 127 -14.54 23.69 -31.25
C LEU A 127 -15.39 23.43 -30.00
N SER A 128 -16.59 23.96 -30.05
CA SER A 128 -17.56 24.17 -28.98
C SER A 128 -18.18 22.88 -28.47
N GLY A 129 -18.29 22.73 -27.14
CA GLY A 129 -19.39 21.97 -26.56
C GLY A 129 -19.12 21.00 -25.40
N THR A 130 -18.09 21.14 -24.55
CA THR A 130 -18.07 20.43 -23.24
C THR A 130 -17.04 21.05 -22.27
N ASN A 131 -17.19 22.34 -21.95
CA ASN A 131 -16.39 23.03 -20.94
C ASN A 131 -17.07 22.91 -19.57
N VAL A 132 -16.65 21.95 -18.73
CA VAL A 132 -16.59 22.11 -17.25
C VAL A 132 -15.49 21.22 -16.64
N PHE A 133 -15.12 20.08 -17.24
CA PHE A 133 -14.36 19.05 -16.50
C PHE A 133 -12.82 19.06 -16.58
N LEU A 134 -12.23 19.61 -17.65
CA LEU A 134 -10.76 19.54 -17.86
C LEU A 134 -10.00 20.73 -17.28
N THR A 135 -10.69 21.73 -16.74
CA THR A 135 -10.06 22.94 -16.20
C THR A 135 -9.50 22.70 -14.79
N ASP A 136 -10.14 21.83 -14.00
CA ASP A 136 -9.71 21.55 -12.62
C ASP A 136 -8.56 20.54 -12.53
N CYS A 137 -8.45 19.61 -13.50
CA CYS A 137 -7.36 18.61 -13.52
C CYS A 137 -6.00 19.17 -13.98
N LYS A 138 -5.93 20.37 -14.56
CA LYS A 138 -4.67 20.98 -15.02
C LYS A 138 -3.75 21.47 -13.89
N LEU A 139 -4.24 21.55 -12.66
CA LEU A 139 -3.45 21.97 -11.49
C LEU A 139 -2.51 20.88 -10.95
N PHE A 140 -2.63 19.62 -11.39
CA PHE A 140 -1.96 18.48 -10.74
C PHE A 140 -0.83 17.79 -11.53
N LEU A 141 -0.55 18.16 -12.79
CA LEU A 141 0.25 17.30 -13.70
C LEU A 141 1.51 17.93 -14.31
N ASN A 142 2.05 19.00 -13.75
CA ASN A 142 3.39 19.45 -14.14
C ASN A 142 4.46 18.71 -13.33
N PHE A 143 5.16 17.72 -13.92
CA PHE A 143 6.64 17.62 -13.92
C PHE A 143 7.12 16.47 -14.82
N LYS A 144 8.33 16.66 -15.37
CA LYS A 144 8.89 16.15 -16.64
C LYS A 144 9.31 14.67 -16.66
N GLN A 145 9.34 14.13 -17.89
CA GLN A 145 9.92 12.84 -18.31
C GLN A 145 11.45 12.91 -18.45
N GLU A 146 12.11 11.77 -18.16
CA GLU A 146 13.38 11.19 -18.68
C GLU A 146 13.77 10.13 -17.62
N ASP A 147 14.07 8.85 -17.84
CA ASP A 147 14.40 8.04 -19.01
C ASP A 147 13.97 6.57 -18.77
N LEU A 148 13.74 5.82 -19.86
CA LEU A 148 13.65 4.36 -19.89
C LEU A 148 14.75 3.88 -20.83
N LYS A 149 15.61 2.94 -20.39
CA LYS A 149 16.21 1.90 -21.26
C LYS A 149 16.92 0.76 -20.51
N ASN A 150 16.51 -0.46 -20.89
CA ASN A 150 17.28 -1.71 -21.03
C ASN A 150 17.46 -2.69 -19.85
N THR A 151 16.53 -3.66 -19.82
CA THR A 151 16.69 -5.14 -19.91
C THR A 151 17.75 -5.95 -19.13
N SER A 152 17.19 -6.96 -18.44
CA SER A 152 17.58 -8.40 -18.35
C SER A 152 18.28 -8.92 -17.07
N GLY A 153 17.61 -9.86 -16.38
CA GLY A 153 18.15 -10.66 -15.26
C GLY A 153 17.12 -11.65 -14.68
N GLN A 154 17.51 -12.91 -14.52
CA GLN A 154 16.68 -14.11 -14.26
C GLN A 154 16.04 -14.23 -12.85
N PRO A 155 14.99 -15.08 -12.66
CA PRO A 155 14.15 -15.11 -11.47
C PRO A 155 14.70 -15.95 -10.30
N ILE A 156 14.51 -15.45 -9.06
CA ILE A 156 14.75 -16.17 -7.80
C ILE A 156 13.52 -17.03 -7.43
N ASN A 157 13.79 -18.23 -6.94
CA ASN A 157 12.95 -19.42 -6.89
C ASN A 157 11.82 -19.35 -5.82
N LYS A 158 10.54 -19.29 -6.25
CA LYS A 158 9.32 -19.32 -5.41
C LYS A 158 9.09 -20.64 -4.64
N LYS A 159 9.92 -21.68 -4.83
CA LYS A 159 9.71 -23.02 -4.25
C LYS A 159 10.02 -23.13 -2.75
N GLU A 160 10.85 -22.27 -2.17
CA GLU A 160 11.29 -22.45 -0.77
C GLU A 160 10.26 -21.97 0.27
N VAL A 161 9.47 -20.95 -0.04
CA VAL A 161 8.45 -20.41 0.89
C VAL A 161 7.26 -21.36 1.07
N ILE A 162 6.87 -22.06 0.01
CA ILE A 162 5.75 -23.02 0.02
C ILE A 162 6.10 -24.29 0.83
N ASN A 163 7.39 -24.63 0.95
CA ASN A 163 7.82 -25.85 1.63
C ASN A 163 7.79 -25.76 3.16
N MET A 164 7.88 -24.55 3.75
CA MET A 164 8.06 -24.37 5.18
C MET A 164 6.74 -24.31 5.97
N ASP A 165 5.70 -23.66 5.44
CA ASP A 165 4.36 -23.67 6.05
C ASP A 165 3.75 -25.08 6.07
N ASN A 166 4.08 -25.93 5.10
CA ASN A 166 3.65 -27.32 5.07
C ASN A 166 4.33 -28.15 6.17
N SER A 167 5.62 -27.92 6.45
CA SER A 167 6.34 -28.62 7.53
C SER A 167 5.80 -28.28 8.93
N LEU A 168 5.44 -27.02 9.17
CA LEU A 168 4.87 -26.60 10.46
C LEU A 168 3.45 -27.15 10.66
N LYS A 169 2.65 -27.18 9.60
CA LYS A 169 1.30 -27.79 9.62
C LYS A 169 1.34 -29.25 10.02
N GLU A 170 2.25 -30.02 9.42
CA GLU A 170 2.41 -31.44 9.76
C GLU A 170 2.90 -31.65 11.21
N THR A 171 3.65 -30.71 11.76
CA THR A 171 4.13 -30.77 13.16
C THR A 171 3.00 -30.49 14.17
N LEU A 172 2.05 -29.62 13.82
CA LEU A 172 0.97 -29.19 14.72
C LEU A 172 -0.26 -30.10 14.67
N LYS A 173 -0.54 -30.76 13.53
CA LYS A 173 -1.67 -31.69 13.35
C LYS A 173 -1.80 -32.75 14.47
N PRO A 174 -0.72 -33.41 14.93
CA PRO A 174 -0.79 -34.40 16.02
C PRO A 174 -1.35 -33.89 17.36
N PHE A 175 -1.31 -32.58 17.61
CA PHE A 175 -1.83 -31.99 18.85
C PHE A 175 -3.36 -31.89 18.90
N LEU A 176 -4.07 -32.29 17.83
CA LEU A 176 -5.54 -32.24 17.78
C LEU A 176 -6.18 -32.96 18.97
N LYS A 177 -5.72 -34.16 19.31
CA LYS A 177 -6.29 -34.97 20.39
C LYS A 177 -6.04 -34.36 21.77
N GLU A 178 -4.90 -33.70 21.95
CA GLU A 178 -4.59 -32.97 23.18
C GLU A 178 -5.51 -31.76 23.30
N TYR A 179 -5.64 -30.96 22.25
CA TYR A 179 -6.50 -29.78 22.23
C TYR A 179 -7.96 -30.12 22.51
N VAL A 180 -8.50 -31.18 21.89
CA VAL A 180 -9.90 -31.60 22.10
C VAL A 180 -10.16 -31.99 23.55
N LYS A 181 -9.22 -32.66 24.22
CA LYS A 181 -9.34 -33.01 25.65
C LYS A 181 -9.41 -31.78 26.56
N GLU A 182 -8.79 -30.67 26.18
CA GLU A 182 -8.84 -29.43 26.96
C GLU A 182 -10.19 -28.72 26.83
N ILE A 183 -10.80 -28.74 25.65
CA ILE A 183 -11.97 -27.91 25.35
C ILE A 183 -13.30 -28.64 25.56
N THR A 184 -13.31 -29.98 25.65
CA THR A 184 -14.54 -30.75 25.78
C THR A 184 -14.34 -32.10 26.48
N PRO A 185 -15.32 -32.59 27.27
CA PRO A 185 -15.20 -33.87 27.96
C PRO A 185 -15.20 -35.07 27.01
N GLN A 186 -14.41 -36.08 27.38
CA GLN A 186 -14.30 -37.34 26.67
C GLN A 186 -15.51 -38.25 26.90
N SER A 187 -15.90 -38.99 25.86
CA SER A 187 -16.94 -40.02 25.93
C SER A 187 -16.53 -41.18 26.84
N LYS A 188 -17.51 -41.79 27.50
CA LYS A 188 -17.32 -43.04 28.27
C LYS A 188 -17.22 -44.27 27.38
N THR A 189 -17.65 -44.19 26.11
CA THR A 189 -17.77 -45.34 25.22
C THR A 189 -16.50 -45.61 24.40
N SER A 190 -15.70 -44.59 24.10
CA SER A 190 -14.51 -44.75 23.25
C SER A 190 -13.44 -43.70 23.57
N PRO A 191 -12.15 -44.08 23.57
CA PRO A 191 -11.05 -43.17 23.86
C PRO A 191 -10.84 -42.08 22.79
N ASN A 192 -11.50 -42.17 21.63
CA ASN A 192 -11.41 -41.20 20.54
C ASN A 192 -12.72 -40.43 20.31
N GLN A 193 -13.73 -40.62 21.15
CA GLN A 193 -15.01 -39.92 21.06
C GLN A 193 -15.14 -38.89 22.19
N PHE A 194 -15.75 -37.75 21.88
CA PHE A 194 -15.90 -36.60 22.76
C PHE A 194 -17.30 -35.99 22.61
N VAL A 195 -17.67 -35.14 23.55
CA VAL A 195 -18.83 -34.25 23.38
C VAL A 195 -18.47 -33.20 22.32
N CYS A 196 -19.36 -32.93 21.38
CA CYS A 196 -19.10 -31.92 20.35
C CYS A 196 -19.06 -30.51 20.96
N PRO A 197 -17.98 -29.74 20.81
CA PRO A 197 -17.89 -28.39 21.37
C PRO A 197 -18.76 -27.36 20.62
N PHE A 198 -19.27 -27.72 19.43
CA PHE A 198 -20.10 -26.83 18.61
C PHE A 198 -21.60 -27.00 18.86
N CYS A 199 -22.06 -28.26 18.91
CA CYS A 199 -23.49 -28.58 19.00
C CYS A 199 -23.87 -29.32 20.29
N ASN A 200 -22.92 -29.54 21.19
CA ASN A 200 -23.12 -30.21 22.48
C ASN A 200 -23.65 -31.65 22.42
N SER A 201 -23.66 -32.27 21.25
CA SER A 201 -24.05 -33.67 21.08
C SER A 201 -23.06 -34.59 21.80
N GLY A 202 -23.58 -35.49 22.64
CA GLY A 202 -22.80 -36.36 23.52
C GLY A 202 -23.06 -36.18 25.02
N LEU A 203 -23.90 -35.22 25.42
CA LEU A 203 -24.27 -34.94 26.83
C LEU A 203 -25.34 -35.88 27.43
N GLY A 204 -25.79 -36.91 26.72
CA GLY A 204 -26.81 -37.85 27.21
C GLY A 204 -26.33 -38.76 28.36
N THR A 205 -27.24 -39.47 29.02
CA THR A 205 -26.96 -40.41 30.14
C THR A 205 -25.89 -41.46 29.82
N HIS A 206 -25.80 -41.89 28.55
CA HIS A 206 -24.81 -42.85 28.06
C HIS A 206 -23.51 -42.22 27.54
N GLN A 207 -23.45 -40.88 27.43
CA GLN A 207 -22.30 -40.11 26.96
C GLN A 207 -21.63 -40.65 25.68
N THR A 208 -22.41 -41.06 24.67
CA THR A 208 -21.93 -41.81 23.50
C THR A 208 -21.02 -41.04 22.51
N GLY A 209 -20.64 -39.79 22.82
CA GLY A 209 -19.70 -38.95 22.06
C GLY A 209 -19.92 -38.89 20.54
N ALA A 210 -20.61 -37.86 20.05
CA ALA A 210 -20.84 -37.68 18.60
C ALA A 210 -19.62 -37.10 17.85
N PHE A 211 -18.64 -36.54 18.56
CA PHE A 211 -17.44 -35.92 18.01
C PHE A 211 -16.29 -36.91 18.06
N THR A 212 -15.88 -37.43 16.90
CA THR A 212 -14.84 -38.48 16.79
C THR A 212 -13.56 -37.90 16.24
N ILE A 213 -12.43 -38.22 16.86
CA ILE A 213 -11.07 -37.92 16.38
C ILE A 213 -10.51 -39.15 15.68
N TYR A 214 -9.83 -38.93 14.55
CA TYR A 214 -9.10 -39.94 13.80
C TYR A 214 -7.59 -39.67 13.92
N PRO A 215 -6.88 -40.39 14.82
CA PRO A 215 -5.46 -40.13 15.07
C PRO A 215 -4.57 -40.38 13.85
N GLU A 216 -4.91 -41.35 13.00
CA GLU A 216 -4.13 -41.68 11.80
C GLU A 216 -4.08 -40.54 10.78
N THR A 217 -5.14 -39.74 10.71
CA THR A 217 -5.27 -38.63 9.76
C THR A 217 -5.18 -37.26 10.43
N ASN A 218 -5.11 -37.21 11.76
CA ASN A 218 -5.17 -35.98 12.57
C ASN A 218 -6.37 -35.08 12.22
N THR A 219 -7.53 -35.69 12.01
CA THR A 219 -8.79 -35.00 11.71
C THR A 219 -9.88 -35.33 12.71
N TYR A 220 -10.94 -34.52 12.75
CA TYR A 220 -12.15 -34.79 13.50
C TYR A 220 -13.38 -34.77 12.60
N HIS A 221 -14.43 -35.45 13.06
CA HIS A 221 -15.77 -35.37 12.48
C HIS A 221 -16.84 -35.47 13.56
N CYS A 222 -17.84 -34.59 13.52
CA CYS A 222 -19.04 -34.70 14.32
C CYS A 222 -20.18 -35.32 13.52
N PHE A 223 -20.63 -36.50 13.93
CA PHE A 223 -21.73 -37.22 13.29
C PHE A 223 -23.12 -36.61 13.54
N SER A 224 -23.21 -35.51 14.31
CA SER A 224 -24.47 -34.83 14.61
C SER A 224 -24.62 -33.51 13.85
N CYS A 225 -23.64 -32.61 13.93
CA CYS A 225 -23.70 -31.31 13.24
C CYS A 225 -22.89 -31.24 11.94
N GLY A 226 -22.17 -32.31 11.57
CA GLY A 226 -21.35 -32.37 10.35
C GLY A 226 -20.03 -31.60 10.41
N ALA A 227 -19.73 -30.93 11.53
CA ALA A 227 -18.47 -30.23 11.71
C ALA A 227 -17.28 -31.19 11.54
N ASN A 228 -16.33 -30.82 10.69
CA ASN A 228 -15.16 -31.63 10.38
C ASN A 228 -13.95 -30.73 10.08
N GLY A 229 -12.76 -31.28 10.18
CA GLY A 229 -11.52 -30.55 9.91
C GLY A 229 -10.34 -31.09 10.70
N ASP A 230 -9.30 -30.27 10.83
CA ASP A 230 -8.13 -30.54 11.66
C ASP A 230 -8.03 -29.57 12.85
N ILE A 231 -6.89 -29.58 13.54
CA ILE A 231 -6.65 -28.70 14.69
C ILE A 231 -6.80 -27.21 14.34
N PHE A 232 -6.46 -26.79 13.12
CA PHE A 232 -6.54 -25.38 12.71
C PHE A 232 -7.99 -24.96 12.53
N ASN A 233 -8.80 -25.81 11.89
CA ASN A 233 -10.23 -25.55 11.75
C ASN A 233 -10.91 -25.47 13.12
N LEU A 234 -10.63 -26.43 13.99
CA LEU A 234 -11.21 -26.49 15.34
C LEU A 234 -10.81 -25.27 16.17
N TYR A 235 -9.52 -24.93 16.22
CA TYR A 235 -9.01 -23.81 16.99
C TYR A 235 -9.53 -22.47 16.45
N GLY A 236 -9.53 -22.28 15.13
CA GLY A 236 -10.07 -21.06 14.49
C GLY A 236 -11.56 -20.86 14.80
N GLN A 237 -12.37 -21.92 14.70
CA GLN A 237 -13.81 -21.85 14.98
C GLN A 237 -14.12 -21.61 16.46
N ILE A 238 -13.39 -22.25 17.39
CA ILE A 238 -13.59 -22.07 18.83
C ILE A 238 -13.17 -20.67 19.30
N ASN A 239 -12.06 -20.15 18.78
CA ASN A 239 -11.52 -18.83 19.16
C ASN A 239 -12.01 -17.67 18.28
N LYS A 240 -12.83 -17.95 17.26
CA LYS A 240 -13.36 -16.97 16.28
C LYS A 240 -12.24 -16.22 15.53
N ILE A 241 -11.26 -16.97 15.04
CA ILE A 241 -10.12 -16.46 14.27
C ILE A 241 -10.26 -16.94 12.83
N ASP A 242 -10.47 -16.02 11.90
CA ASP A 242 -10.64 -16.31 10.47
C ASP A 242 -9.31 -16.29 9.70
N ASP A 243 -8.26 -15.66 10.25
CA ASP A 243 -6.92 -15.64 9.66
C ASP A 243 -6.12 -16.89 10.04
N PHE A 244 -5.85 -17.74 9.04
CA PHE A 244 -5.09 -18.98 9.20
C PHE A 244 -3.69 -18.75 9.77
N LYS A 245 -3.04 -17.63 9.45
CA LYS A 245 -1.68 -17.34 9.93
C LYS A 245 -1.67 -17.05 11.43
N THR A 246 -2.66 -16.30 11.91
CA THR A 246 -2.89 -16.05 13.34
C THR A 246 -3.17 -17.35 14.09
N VAL A 247 -4.03 -18.23 13.54
CA VAL A 247 -4.28 -19.58 14.10
C VAL A 247 -2.99 -20.40 14.20
N LEU A 248 -2.15 -20.37 13.16
CA LEU A 248 -0.87 -21.07 13.13
C LEU A 248 0.10 -20.56 14.20
N ASP A 249 0.23 -19.24 14.34
CA ASP A 249 1.14 -18.60 15.30
C ASP A 249 0.66 -18.80 16.75
N GLU A 250 -0.64 -18.75 17.03
CA GLU A 250 -1.20 -19.02 18.36
C GLU A 250 -1.02 -20.47 18.79
N LEU A 251 -1.30 -21.43 17.91
CA LEU A 251 -1.08 -22.86 18.19
C LEU A 251 0.41 -23.17 18.39
N SER A 252 1.28 -22.56 17.60
CA SER A 252 2.74 -22.64 17.75
C SER A 252 3.21 -22.13 19.11
N ASN A 253 2.68 -20.98 19.57
CA ASN A 253 2.96 -20.43 20.89
C ASN A 253 2.41 -21.32 22.03
N LYS A 254 1.17 -21.80 21.89
CA LYS A 254 0.49 -22.64 22.91
C LYS A 254 1.27 -23.92 23.18
N TYR A 255 1.70 -24.63 22.14
CA TYR A 255 2.46 -25.87 22.27
C TYR A 255 3.97 -25.67 22.36
N LYS A 256 4.42 -24.41 22.45
CA LYS A 256 5.85 -24.03 22.49
C LYS A 256 6.63 -24.66 21.35
N ILE A 257 5.97 -24.88 20.21
CA ILE A 257 6.60 -25.31 18.96
C ILE A 257 7.13 -24.05 18.34
N TYR A 258 8.29 -23.63 18.80
CA TYR A 258 8.94 -22.46 18.26
C TYR A 258 9.17 -22.67 16.77
N LYS A 259 8.71 -21.72 15.93
CA LYS A 259 9.39 -21.46 14.66
C LYS A 259 10.88 -21.43 14.98
N PRO A 260 11.72 -22.30 14.39
CA PRO A 260 13.12 -21.93 14.25
C PRO A 260 13.11 -20.55 13.63
N SER A 261 13.77 -19.57 14.26
CA SER A 261 13.83 -18.21 13.75
C SER A 261 14.37 -18.24 12.32
N THR A 262 13.48 -18.23 11.33
CA THR A 262 13.83 -18.11 9.91
C THR A 262 13.52 -16.70 9.41
N SER A 263 13.74 -15.71 10.26
CA SER A 263 14.71 -14.72 9.82
C SER A 263 16.04 -15.10 10.47
N LYS A 264 16.96 -15.70 9.70
CA LYS A 264 18.29 -15.07 9.75
C LYS A 264 18.02 -13.68 9.21
N SER A 265 17.73 -12.75 10.11
CA SER A 265 17.75 -11.33 9.78
C SER A 265 19.07 -11.13 9.07
N LYS A 266 19.01 -10.59 7.85
CA LYS A 266 20.19 -10.52 7.00
C LYS A 266 21.25 -9.75 7.77
N ASP A 267 22.33 -10.42 8.12
CA ASP A 267 23.43 -9.84 8.87
C ASP A 267 24.22 -8.96 7.90
N TYR A 268 24.20 -7.66 8.17
CA TYR A 268 24.85 -6.66 7.32
C TYR A 268 26.20 -6.23 7.87
N ARG A 269 26.71 -6.78 8.98
CA ARG A 269 27.99 -6.35 9.59
C ARG A 269 29.14 -6.32 8.59
N LYS A 270 29.33 -7.42 7.83
CA LYS A 270 30.34 -7.47 6.75
C LYS A 270 30.12 -6.42 5.66
N PHE A 271 28.86 -6.11 5.35
CA PHE A 271 28.53 -5.07 4.36
C PHE A 271 28.86 -3.68 4.91
N PHE A 272 28.59 -3.42 6.19
CA PHE A 272 28.95 -2.17 6.86
C PHE A 272 30.47 -2.01 6.95
N ASP A 273 31.20 -3.05 7.33
CA ASP A 273 32.67 -3.03 7.40
C ASP A 273 33.30 -2.64 6.05
N ILE A 274 32.72 -3.13 4.95
CA ILE A 274 33.16 -2.78 3.59
C ILE A 274 32.76 -1.34 3.26
N ALA A 275 31.51 -0.96 3.48
CA ALA A 275 31.04 0.39 3.16
C ALA A 275 31.79 1.48 3.96
N GLU A 276 32.12 1.22 5.23
CA GLU A 276 32.86 2.15 6.10
C GLU A 276 34.29 2.39 5.59
N GLN A 277 34.94 1.40 4.96
CA GLN A 277 36.26 1.59 4.33
C GLN A 277 36.23 2.62 3.20
N HIS A 278 35.09 2.76 2.53
CA HIS A 278 34.88 3.70 1.43
C HIS A 278 34.24 5.02 1.90
N LEU A 279 34.03 5.23 3.21
CA LEU A 279 33.37 6.43 3.74
C LEU A 279 33.98 7.74 3.23
N LEU A 280 35.31 7.80 3.12
CA LEU A 280 36.03 9.02 2.69
C LEU A 280 35.98 9.29 1.19
N GLU A 281 35.37 8.40 0.40
CA GLU A 281 35.17 8.61 -1.04
C GLU A 281 33.99 9.55 -1.35
N THR A 282 33.24 9.97 -0.33
CA THR A 282 32.17 10.96 -0.45
C THR A 282 32.29 12.03 0.63
N ASP A 283 31.89 13.25 0.28
CA ASP A 283 31.75 14.39 1.19
C ASP A 283 30.28 14.62 1.61
N TYR A 284 29.35 13.72 1.23
CA TYR A 284 27.91 13.96 1.37
C TYR A 284 27.49 14.31 2.80
N LEU A 285 27.88 13.50 3.80
CA LEU A 285 27.53 13.75 5.20
C LEU A 285 28.34 14.91 5.81
N THR A 286 29.56 15.16 5.30
CA THR A 286 30.36 16.32 5.67
C THR A 286 29.69 17.62 5.23
N ASN A 287 29.15 17.65 4.01
CA ASN A 287 28.34 18.76 3.48
C ASN A 287 27.00 18.91 4.24
N ARG A 288 26.59 17.89 5.01
CA ARG A 288 25.46 17.93 5.94
C ARG A 288 25.85 18.39 7.35
N GLY A 289 27.07 18.87 7.54
CA GLY A 289 27.57 19.38 8.82
C GLY A 289 28.09 18.32 9.80
N LEU A 290 28.15 17.05 9.40
CA LEU A 290 28.59 15.95 10.27
C LEU A 290 30.09 15.70 10.13
N SER A 291 30.82 15.69 11.25
CA SER A 291 32.24 15.40 11.24
C SER A 291 32.53 13.94 10.87
N ILE A 292 33.74 13.65 10.39
CA ILE A 292 34.19 12.27 10.13
C ILE A 292 34.18 11.44 11.43
N GLU A 293 34.40 12.07 12.58
CA GLU A 293 34.31 11.42 13.89
C GLU A 293 32.89 10.92 14.17
N THR A 294 31.88 11.77 14.00
CA THR A 294 30.47 11.37 14.15
C THR A 294 30.08 10.32 13.11
N GLN A 295 30.50 10.46 11.86
CA GLN A 295 30.21 9.47 10.82
C GLN A 295 30.76 8.08 11.20
N ARG A 296 32.00 8.00 11.72
CA ARG A 296 32.61 6.76 12.23
C ARG A 296 31.93 6.24 13.49
N LYS A 297 31.55 7.11 14.42
CA LYS A 297 30.81 6.74 15.64
C LYS A 297 29.51 5.98 15.31
N PHE A 298 28.87 6.32 14.20
CA PHE A 298 27.66 5.67 13.71
C PHE A 298 27.92 4.60 12.64
N HIS A 299 29.18 4.21 12.39
CA HIS A 299 29.56 3.25 11.37
C HIS A 299 29.00 3.57 9.98
N CYS A 300 28.92 4.86 9.65
CA CYS A 300 28.47 5.29 8.33
C CYS A 300 29.45 4.79 7.26
N GLY A 301 28.91 4.45 6.10
CA GLY A 301 29.69 3.99 4.97
C GLY A 301 29.21 4.59 3.67
N TYR A 302 29.94 4.30 2.60
CA TYR A 302 29.60 4.73 1.25
C TYR A 302 29.72 3.58 0.27
N VAL A 303 28.83 3.58 -0.73
CA VAL A 303 28.82 2.63 -1.82
C VAL A 303 28.58 3.39 -3.11
N SER A 304 29.59 3.49 -3.97
CA SER A 304 29.55 4.26 -5.22
C SER A 304 28.56 3.72 -6.26
N ASN A 305 28.24 2.43 -6.20
CA ASN A 305 27.33 1.76 -7.13
C ASN A 305 26.27 0.93 -6.38
N TYR A 306 25.60 1.55 -5.41
CA TYR A 306 24.61 0.89 -4.58
C TYR A 306 23.37 0.49 -5.39
N GLN A 307 22.99 -0.78 -5.31
CA GLN A 307 21.80 -1.31 -5.94
C GLN A 307 20.82 -1.80 -4.86
N TYR A 308 19.65 -1.16 -4.75
CA TYR A 308 18.65 -1.52 -3.75
C TYR A 308 18.05 -2.91 -4.01
N SER A 309 17.65 -3.17 -5.26
CA SER A 309 17.18 -4.46 -5.74
C SER A 309 17.87 -4.80 -7.06
N HIS A 310 17.84 -6.07 -7.48
CA HIS A 310 18.47 -6.50 -8.74
C HIS A 310 17.96 -5.73 -9.98
N ASN A 311 16.80 -5.07 -9.87
CA ASN A 311 16.16 -4.31 -10.95
C ASN A 311 16.17 -2.80 -10.70
N SER A 312 16.75 -2.30 -9.59
CA SER A 312 16.89 -0.86 -9.39
C SER A 312 18.14 -0.37 -10.12
N GLU A 313 18.06 0.81 -10.70
CA GLU A 313 19.26 1.53 -11.14
C GLU A 313 20.21 1.66 -9.96
N SER A 314 21.50 1.55 -10.28
CA SER A 314 22.55 1.73 -9.28
C SER A 314 22.80 3.21 -9.08
N THR A 315 23.04 3.58 -7.84
CA THR A 315 23.25 4.97 -7.45
C THR A 315 24.37 5.02 -6.43
N SER A 316 25.14 6.10 -6.40
CA SER A 316 26.06 6.33 -5.29
C SER A 316 25.26 6.63 -4.02
N ALA A 317 25.55 5.94 -2.92
CA ALA A 317 24.75 6.03 -1.70
C ALA A 317 25.59 6.03 -0.43
N VAL A 318 25.19 6.87 0.53
CA VAL A 318 25.62 6.74 1.92
C VAL A 318 24.77 5.70 2.63
N ILE A 319 25.42 4.90 3.47
CA ILE A 319 24.85 3.83 4.28
C ILE A 319 24.94 4.27 5.74
N ILE A 320 23.80 4.31 6.43
CA ILE A 320 23.71 4.63 7.86
C ILE A 320 23.13 3.40 8.56
N PRO A 321 23.96 2.58 9.21
CA PRO A 321 23.50 1.44 9.99
C PRO A 321 22.52 1.86 11.09
N THR A 322 21.44 1.10 11.24
CA THR A 322 20.47 1.29 12.33
C THR A 322 20.45 0.10 13.29
N SER A 323 20.87 -1.09 12.83
CA SER A 323 21.29 -2.23 13.65
C SER A 323 22.17 -3.17 12.82
N ASP A 324 22.69 -4.25 13.41
CA ASP A 324 23.40 -5.33 12.69
C ASP A 324 22.57 -5.96 11.54
N THR A 325 21.26 -5.71 11.55
CA THR A 325 20.28 -6.31 10.63
C THR A 325 19.51 -5.29 9.81
N SER A 326 19.83 -4.00 9.92
CA SER A 326 19.18 -2.96 9.16
C SER A 326 19.98 -1.67 9.03
N PHE A 327 19.64 -0.91 8.00
CA PHE A 327 20.26 0.37 7.71
C PHE A 327 19.32 1.26 6.91
N MET A 328 19.55 2.57 6.99
CA MET A 328 19.06 3.53 6.01
C MET A 328 20.13 3.70 4.94
N TRP A 329 19.72 3.84 3.69
CA TRP A 329 20.61 4.34 2.64
C TRP A 329 20.00 5.57 1.99
N ARG A 330 20.86 6.47 1.52
CA ARG A 330 20.46 7.68 0.82
C ARG A 330 21.38 7.90 -0.36
N SER A 331 20.80 8.13 -1.54
CA SER A 331 21.56 8.50 -2.72
C SER A 331 22.28 9.83 -2.49
N THR A 332 23.53 9.91 -2.94
CA THR A 332 24.34 11.13 -2.90
C THR A 332 24.08 12.05 -4.10
N THR A 333 23.41 11.54 -5.14
CA THR A 333 23.11 12.26 -6.39
C THR A 333 21.63 12.54 -6.57
N GLU A 334 20.76 11.65 -6.09
CA GLU A 334 19.31 11.75 -6.21
C GLU A 334 18.67 12.04 -4.85
N ASN A 335 17.47 12.62 -4.86
CA ASN A 335 16.68 12.76 -3.63
C ASN A 335 15.97 11.45 -3.25
N LEU A 336 16.71 10.34 -3.20
CA LEU A 336 16.20 9.00 -2.90
C LEU A 336 16.76 8.51 -1.57
N LYS A 337 15.88 8.10 -0.65
CA LYS A 337 16.26 7.46 0.62
C LYS A 337 15.30 6.31 0.92
N ARG A 338 15.83 5.19 1.41
CA ARG A 338 15.02 4.05 1.85
C ARG A 338 15.69 3.32 3.02
N LYS A 339 14.92 2.45 3.67
CA LYS A 339 15.40 1.59 4.76
C LYS A 339 15.39 0.14 4.32
N ARG A 340 16.36 -0.62 4.80
CA ARG A 340 16.48 -2.05 4.53
C ARG A 340 16.65 -2.80 5.83
N GLY A 341 15.92 -3.90 5.99
CA GLY A 341 15.98 -4.74 7.18
C GLY A 341 14.91 -4.40 8.23
N THR A 342 15.08 -4.96 9.43
CA THR A 342 14.15 -4.78 10.55
C THR A 342 14.17 -3.34 11.04
N VAL A 343 13.02 -2.77 11.39
CA VAL A 343 12.94 -1.36 11.77
C VAL A 343 13.34 -1.18 13.24
N HIS A 344 14.47 -0.53 13.50
CA HIS A 344 15.03 -0.22 14.82
C HIS A 344 15.09 1.28 15.10
N ILE A 345 15.18 1.66 16.39
CA ILE A 345 15.48 3.03 16.83
C ILE A 345 16.99 3.22 16.75
N LEU A 346 17.44 4.26 16.05
CA LEU A 346 18.85 4.62 15.99
C LEU A 346 19.31 5.14 17.35
N ASN A 347 20.53 4.78 17.76
CA ASN A 347 21.18 5.28 18.97
C ASN A 347 20.44 4.92 20.28
N SER A 348 19.81 3.75 20.34
CA SER A 348 19.00 3.36 21.51
C SER A 348 19.75 3.37 22.86
N TYR A 349 21.09 3.31 22.85
CA TYR A 349 21.91 3.46 24.05
C TYR A 349 21.80 4.85 24.71
N ALA A 350 21.45 5.89 23.93
CA ALA A 350 21.25 7.25 24.44
C ALA A 350 20.15 7.33 25.51
N LEU A 351 19.18 6.39 25.50
CA LEU A 351 18.12 6.29 26.51
C LEU A 351 18.62 5.98 27.93
N ASN A 352 19.89 5.56 28.09
CA ASN A 352 20.50 5.38 29.41
C ASN A 352 20.96 6.72 30.04
N SER A 353 20.92 7.81 29.28
CA SER A 353 21.28 9.15 29.74
C SER A 353 20.15 9.77 30.59
N PRO A 354 20.46 10.72 31.50
CA PRO A 354 19.44 11.39 32.33
C PRO A 354 18.36 12.12 31.52
N TYR A 355 18.70 12.55 30.31
CA TYR A 355 17.75 13.03 29.30
C TYR A 355 18.09 12.44 27.95
N CYS A 356 17.11 12.42 27.03
CA CYS A 356 17.34 12.00 25.67
C CYS A 356 16.43 12.78 24.71
N PHE A 357 17.02 13.41 23.69
CA PHE A 357 16.28 13.99 22.57
C PHE A 357 15.65 12.89 21.72
N VAL A 358 14.43 13.13 21.24
CA VAL A 358 13.68 12.23 20.37
C VAL A 358 13.36 12.97 19.08
N VAL A 359 13.92 12.51 17.97
CA VAL A 359 13.74 13.09 16.63
C VAL A 359 13.23 12.07 15.61
N GLU A 360 12.77 12.54 14.46
CA GLU A 360 12.20 11.68 13.43
C GLU A 360 13.26 10.84 12.69
N GLY A 361 14.31 11.47 12.18
CA GLY A 361 15.26 10.85 11.25
C GLY A 361 16.61 10.45 11.84
N GLU A 362 17.34 9.62 11.10
CA GLU A 362 18.71 9.21 11.45
C GLU A 362 19.72 10.37 11.39
N ILE A 363 19.65 11.22 10.36
CA ILE A 363 20.58 12.34 10.17
C ILE A 363 20.34 13.42 11.24
N ASP A 364 19.09 13.65 11.63
CA ASP A 364 18.74 14.60 12.71
C ASP A 364 19.32 14.13 14.04
N CYS A 365 19.22 12.83 14.31
CA CYS A 365 19.80 12.22 15.50
C CYS A 365 21.33 12.40 15.52
N MET A 366 21.99 12.12 14.40
CA MET A 366 23.44 12.36 14.26
C MET A 366 23.80 13.84 14.37
N SER A 367 22.93 14.76 13.93
CA SER A 367 23.17 16.21 13.99
C SER A 367 23.15 16.73 15.43
N ILE A 368 22.25 16.20 16.26
CA ILE A 368 22.20 16.50 17.70
C ILE A 368 23.37 15.82 18.44
N ASP A 369 23.72 14.59 18.07
CA ASP A 369 24.87 13.86 18.64
C ASP A 369 26.22 14.53 18.31
N GLU A 370 26.38 15.06 17.09
CA GLU A 370 27.51 15.90 16.65
C GLU A 370 27.68 17.17 17.50
N CYS A 371 26.60 17.63 18.13
CA CYS A 371 26.62 18.75 19.07
C CYS A 371 26.90 18.31 20.53
N GLY A 372 27.07 17.01 20.79
CA GLY A 372 27.40 16.45 22.10
C GLY A 372 26.19 16.08 22.97
N PHE A 373 24.99 15.98 22.41
CA PHE A 373 23.76 15.71 23.16
C PHE A 373 23.21 14.30 22.91
N SER A 374 22.71 13.65 23.96
CA SER A 374 22.07 12.33 23.88
C SER A 374 20.78 12.38 23.07
N CYS A 375 20.71 11.63 21.96
CA CYS A 375 19.58 11.66 21.04
C CYS A 375 19.27 10.26 20.48
N ILE A 376 18.00 10.00 20.17
CA ILE A 376 17.55 8.85 19.39
C ILE A 376 16.81 9.29 18.13
N GLY A 377 16.95 8.49 17.06
CA GLY A 377 16.17 8.64 15.83
C GLY A 377 15.12 7.55 15.72
N LEU A 378 13.84 7.92 15.64
CA LEU A 378 12.74 6.95 15.49
C LEU A 378 12.71 6.28 14.10
N GLY A 379 13.33 6.96 13.13
CA GLY A 379 13.36 6.61 11.73
C GLY A 379 12.04 6.85 10.97
N SER A 380 10.94 7.12 11.65
CA SER A 380 9.65 7.51 11.06
C SER A 380 8.69 7.84 12.19
N THR A 381 7.77 8.78 11.95
CA THR A 381 6.62 9.05 12.82
C THR A 381 5.76 7.81 13.11
N SER A 382 5.76 6.81 12.22
CA SER A 382 5.04 5.53 12.47
C SER A 382 5.66 4.66 13.58
N ASN A 383 6.91 4.92 13.99
CA ASN A 383 7.65 4.11 14.96
C ASN A 383 7.57 4.61 16.41
N ILE A 384 6.78 5.64 16.70
CA ILE A 384 6.69 6.27 18.03
C ILE A 384 6.50 5.23 19.16
N LYS A 385 5.65 4.22 18.94
CA LYS A 385 5.36 3.19 19.97
C LYS A 385 6.58 2.34 20.36
N LYS A 386 7.60 2.24 19.50
CA LYS A 386 8.77 1.37 19.74
C LYS A 386 9.65 1.87 20.87
N ILE A 387 9.60 3.16 21.20
CA ILE A 387 10.42 3.74 22.28
C ILE A 387 10.07 3.10 23.63
N PHE A 388 8.81 2.70 23.82
CA PHE A 388 8.31 2.08 25.06
C PHE A 388 8.74 0.62 25.23
N ASN A 389 9.42 0.03 24.24
CA ASN A 389 10.05 -1.28 24.38
C ASN A 389 11.38 -1.20 25.16
N TYR A 390 11.86 0.00 25.44
CA TYR A 390 13.12 0.25 26.15
C TYR A 390 12.85 0.70 27.59
N ASN A 391 13.87 0.59 28.44
CA ASN A 391 13.79 1.07 29.81
C ASN A 391 13.92 2.60 29.85
N LEU A 392 12.81 3.30 30.12
CA LEU A 392 12.74 4.76 30.18
C LEU A 392 12.71 5.30 31.62
N SER A 393 12.95 4.45 32.62
CA SER A 393 12.74 4.81 34.04
C SER A 393 13.63 5.97 34.53
N LYS A 394 14.82 6.11 33.95
CA LYS A 394 15.89 7.03 34.36
C LYS A 394 16.07 8.25 33.44
N THR A 395 15.31 8.33 32.35
CA THR A 395 15.50 9.36 31.33
C THR A 395 14.29 10.28 31.24
N VAL A 396 14.53 11.57 31.03
CA VAL A 396 13.50 12.54 30.63
C VAL A 396 13.57 12.70 29.12
N LEU A 397 12.46 12.41 28.43
CA LEU A 397 12.39 12.53 26.98
C LEU A 397 12.24 13.99 26.56
N ILE A 398 13.06 14.46 25.64
CA ILE A 398 12.89 15.77 25.01
C ILE A 398 12.36 15.55 23.60
N ILE A 399 11.07 15.79 23.39
CA ILE A 399 10.40 15.56 22.11
C ILE A 399 10.68 16.75 21.20
N ALA A 400 11.46 16.52 20.13
CA ALA A 400 11.91 17.56 19.21
C ALA A 400 11.77 17.06 17.76
N MET A 401 10.52 16.81 17.33
CA MET A 401 10.22 16.32 15.99
C MET A 401 10.39 17.41 14.92
N ASP A 402 10.32 17.02 13.64
CA ASP A 402 10.33 17.93 12.50
C ASP A 402 9.21 18.99 12.61
N ASN A 403 9.49 20.20 12.14
CA ASN A 403 8.52 21.31 12.11
C ASN A 403 7.56 21.24 10.92
N ASP A 404 7.06 20.04 10.62
CA ASP A 404 6.03 19.82 9.61
C ASP A 404 4.75 19.22 10.22
N PHE A 405 3.73 19.01 9.40
CA PHE A 405 2.45 18.48 9.88
C PHE A 405 2.58 17.08 10.50
N ALA A 406 3.43 16.22 9.93
CA ALA A 406 3.63 14.87 10.41
C ALA A 406 4.37 14.87 11.75
N GLY A 407 5.42 15.69 11.89
CA GLY A 407 6.17 15.86 13.14
C GLY A 407 5.32 16.45 14.27
N LYS A 408 4.44 17.41 13.97
CA LYS A 408 3.48 17.98 14.96
C LYS A 408 2.45 16.95 15.44
N LYS A 409 1.91 16.15 14.52
CA LYS A 409 1.00 15.04 14.85
C LYS A 409 1.70 13.98 15.71
N ALA A 410 2.93 13.62 15.32
CA ALA A 410 3.76 12.67 16.05
C ALA A 410 4.09 13.16 17.48
N THR A 411 4.39 14.45 17.64
CA THR A 411 4.62 15.08 18.94
C THR A 411 3.39 14.88 19.83
N THR A 412 2.21 15.26 19.34
CA THR A 412 0.93 15.13 20.09
C THR A 412 0.64 13.67 20.48
N GLU A 413 0.88 12.71 19.59
CA GLU A 413 0.70 11.29 19.88
C GLU A 413 1.70 10.79 20.93
N LEU A 414 2.97 11.17 20.81
CA LEU A 414 4.00 10.75 21.76
C LEU A 414 3.77 11.35 23.15
N GLU A 415 3.32 12.61 23.25
CA GLU A 415 2.91 13.22 24.52
C GLU A 415 1.81 12.41 25.21
N LYS A 416 0.77 12.05 24.46
CA LYS A 416 -0.34 11.23 24.96
C LYS A 416 0.17 9.88 25.48
N LEU A 417 1.04 9.21 24.72
CA LEU A 417 1.61 7.93 25.11
C LEU A 417 2.52 8.07 26.35
N CYS A 418 3.30 9.16 26.46
CA CYS A 418 4.12 9.42 27.63
C CYS A 418 3.27 9.65 28.88
N LYS A 419 2.18 10.43 28.78
CA LYS A 419 1.21 10.62 29.88
C LYS A 419 0.59 9.29 30.32
N ILE A 420 0.14 8.44 29.37
CA ILE A 420 -0.44 7.12 29.65
C ILE A 420 0.56 6.20 30.37
N ASN A 421 1.80 6.17 29.88
CA ASN A 421 2.86 5.30 30.42
C ASN A 421 3.64 5.94 31.59
N GLN A 422 3.22 7.13 32.06
CA GLN A 422 3.86 7.88 33.16
C GLN A 422 5.36 8.13 32.92
N ILE A 423 5.75 8.36 31.66
CA ILE A 423 7.12 8.66 31.26
C ILE A 423 7.31 10.18 31.25
N PRO A 424 8.26 10.72 32.05
CA PRO A 424 8.56 12.14 32.06
C PRO A 424 9.03 12.63 30.69
N TYR A 425 8.48 13.76 30.24
CA TYR A 425 8.88 14.36 28.98
C TYR A 425 8.83 15.89 29.04
N ILE A 426 9.56 16.50 28.12
CA ILE A 426 9.50 17.92 27.77
C ILE A 426 9.25 18.00 26.27
N THR A 427 8.29 18.83 25.88
CA THR A 427 8.08 19.18 24.46
C THR A 427 8.94 20.37 24.11
N ALA A 428 9.75 20.24 23.06
CA ALA A 428 10.48 21.35 22.48
C ALA A 428 9.48 22.38 21.90
N PRO A 429 9.78 23.69 22.00
CA PRO A 429 8.89 24.71 21.44
C PRO A 429 8.84 24.60 19.90
N GLN A 430 7.78 25.12 19.27
CA GLN A 430 7.59 24.98 17.82
C GLN A 430 8.70 25.64 16.99
N ASP A 431 9.38 26.63 17.56
CA ASP A 431 10.51 27.35 16.97
C ASP A 431 11.87 26.79 17.40
N VAL A 432 11.92 25.56 17.95
CA VAL A 432 13.19 24.91 18.35
C VAL A 432 14.19 24.83 17.18
N TRP A 433 13.69 24.64 15.96
CA TRP A 433 14.48 24.62 14.73
C TRP A 433 14.50 25.99 14.02
N CYS A 434 14.08 27.07 14.68
CA CYS A 434 13.95 28.41 14.10
C CYS A 434 13.10 28.36 12.81
N ASN A 435 13.65 28.78 11.68
CA ASN A 435 12.99 28.73 10.37
C ASN A 435 13.32 27.45 9.57
N CYS A 436 14.07 26.52 10.16
CA CYS A 436 14.44 25.26 9.54
C CYS A 436 13.37 24.20 9.77
N LYS A 437 13.33 23.20 8.88
CA LYS A 437 12.44 22.06 9.01
C LYS A 437 12.84 21.16 10.18
N ASP A 438 14.14 20.87 10.30
CA ASP A 438 14.68 19.86 11.20
C ASP A 438 16.03 20.28 11.79
N ALA A 439 16.58 19.42 12.67
CA ALA A 439 17.84 19.68 13.36
C ALA A 439 19.04 19.71 12.40
N ASN A 440 19.00 18.93 11.31
CA ASN A 440 20.11 18.91 10.34
C ASN A 440 20.18 20.20 9.53
N GLU A 441 19.04 20.73 9.09
CA GLU A 441 18.98 22.02 8.42
C GLU A 441 19.48 23.16 9.33
N LEU A 442 19.14 23.12 10.63
CA LEU A 442 19.65 24.12 11.58
C LEU A 442 21.15 23.93 11.85
N LEU A 443 21.66 22.69 11.91
CA LEU A 443 23.09 22.42 12.06
C LEU A 443 23.90 23.06 10.92
N ILE A 444 23.42 22.92 9.68
CA ILE A 444 24.10 23.43 8.48
C ILE A 444 24.03 24.97 8.42
N SER A 445 22.88 25.55 8.75
CA SER A 445 22.66 26.99 8.65
C SER A 445 23.24 27.78 9.81
N ASP A 446 23.07 27.32 11.06
CA ASP A 446 23.55 27.98 12.27
C ASP A 446 23.78 26.98 13.42
N ARG A 447 24.96 26.34 13.41
CA ARG A 447 25.40 25.41 14.47
C ARG A 447 25.38 26.04 15.86
N GLN A 448 25.71 27.32 15.99
CA GLN A 448 25.74 27.99 17.30
C GLN A 448 24.33 28.12 17.87
N MET A 449 23.36 28.47 17.02
CA MET A 449 21.95 28.51 17.41
C MET A 449 21.44 27.13 17.79
N LEU A 450 21.75 26.07 17.02
CA LEU A 450 21.37 24.71 17.36
C LEU A 450 21.89 24.32 18.76
N VAL A 451 23.18 24.50 19.01
CA VAL A 451 23.82 24.19 20.31
C VAL A 451 23.16 24.99 21.44
N LYS A 452 22.83 26.26 21.22
CA LYS A 452 22.13 27.09 22.21
C LYS A 452 20.75 26.53 22.55
N GLN A 453 19.95 26.13 21.56
CA GLN A 453 18.62 25.55 21.76
C GLN A 453 18.69 24.21 22.48
N LEU A 454 19.63 23.34 22.09
CA LEU A 454 19.84 22.03 22.71
C LEU A 454 20.30 22.17 24.17
N ASN A 455 21.21 23.10 24.47
CA ASN A 455 21.64 23.39 25.85
C ASN A 455 20.45 23.78 26.73
N MET A 456 19.65 24.76 26.30
CA MET A 456 18.48 25.22 27.03
C MET A 456 17.51 24.07 27.36
N LEU A 457 17.23 23.20 26.38
CA LEU A 457 16.33 22.06 26.57
C LEU A 457 16.94 20.98 27.47
N SER A 458 18.24 20.72 27.34
CA SER A 458 18.94 19.74 28.18
C SER A 458 19.01 20.19 29.64
N GLU A 459 19.29 21.46 29.92
CA GLU A 459 19.27 22.03 31.27
C GLU A 459 17.88 21.94 31.89
N ARG A 460 16.83 22.22 31.11
CA ARG A 460 15.44 22.06 31.55
C ARG A 460 15.11 20.59 31.88
N ALA A 461 15.64 19.64 31.11
CA ALA A 461 15.46 18.21 31.35
C ALA A 461 16.21 17.72 32.59
N LEU A 462 17.43 18.20 32.81
CA LEU A 462 18.23 17.87 34.00
C LEU A 462 17.60 18.40 35.29
N ASN A 463 16.97 19.56 35.24
CA ASN A 463 16.27 20.17 36.37
C ASN A 463 14.79 19.72 36.49
N PHE A 464 14.36 18.75 35.70
CA PHE A 464 12.96 18.33 35.66
C PHE A 464 12.53 17.59 36.93
N ASN A 465 11.55 18.11 37.65
CA ASN A 465 10.99 17.47 38.83
C ASN A 465 9.92 16.43 38.46
N LYS A 466 10.32 15.16 38.39
CA LYS A 466 9.44 14.04 38.07
C LYS A 466 8.25 13.91 39.03
N LEU A 467 8.44 14.13 40.33
CA LEU A 467 7.37 14.00 41.33
C LEU A 467 6.32 15.09 41.16
N GLU A 468 6.76 16.33 40.92
CA GLU A 468 5.87 17.45 40.66
C GLU A 468 5.06 17.26 39.37
N TRP A 469 5.72 16.80 38.30
CA TRP A 469 5.05 16.50 37.04
C TRP A 469 4.00 15.39 37.16
N LEU A 470 4.31 14.31 37.89
CA LEU A 470 3.33 13.24 38.18
C LEU A 470 2.11 13.79 38.94
N ASN A 471 2.34 14.67 39.93
CA ASN A 471 1.27 15.32 40.67
C ASN A 471 0.43 16.26 39.79
N GLN A 472 1.05 16.97 38.83
CA GLN A 472 0.34 17.83 37.87
C GLN A 472 -0.56 17.02 36.94
N ILE A 473 -0.08 15.89 36.40
CA ILE A 473 -0.90 15.00 35.56
C ILE A 473 -2.10 14.43 36.34
N GLN A 474 -1.90 14.12 37.62
CA GLN A 474 -3.00 13.70 38.48
C GLN A 474 -3.99 14.86 38.73
N LYS A 475 -3.53 16.11 38.88
CA LYS A 475 -4.38 17.30 39.01
C LYS A 475 -5.11 17.72 37.74
N GLU A 476 -4.51 17.60 36.55
CA GLU A 476 -5.18 17.89 35.26
C GLU A 476 -6.45 17.04 35.06
N ASN A 477 -6.42 15.79 35.54
CA ASN A 477 -7.59 14.91 35.53
C ASN A 477 -8.69 15.30 36.53
N ILE A 478 -8.40 16.19 37.49
CA ILE A 478 -9.31 16.66 38.55
C ILE A 478 -9.93 18.04 38.22
N ASP A 479 -9.24 18.92 37.49
CA ASP A 479 -9.66 20.32 37.26
C ASP A 479 -10.97 20.49 36.49
N TRP A 480 -11.18 19.73 35.41
CA TRP A 480 -12.40 19.87 34.62
C TRP A 480 -13.65 19.35 35.36
N LYS A 481 -13.49 18.38 36.28
CA LYS A 481 -14.59 17.86 37.10
C LYS A 481 -15.13 18.91 38.09
N ASN A 482 -14.31 19.90 38.44
CA ASN A 482 -14.73 21.05 39.26
C ASN A 482 -15.56 22.06 38.46
N LYS A 483 -15.43 22.07 37.13
CA LYS A 483 -16.22 22.92 36.23
C LYS A 483 -17.61 22.36 35.92
N LEU A 484 -17.91 21.13 36.37
CA LEU A 484 -19.24 20.55 36.24
C LEU A 484 -20.25 21.31 37.09
N ASN A 485 -21.34 21.74 36.46
CA ASN A 485 -22.44 22.39 37.15
C ASN A 485 -23.10 21.42 38.13
N ARG A 486 -23.29 21.84 39.39
CA ARG A 486 -23.83 21.00 40.48
C ARG A 486 -25.09 21.63 41.10
N ASN A 487 -25.92 20.79 41.69
CA ASN A 487 -27.08 21.22 42.45
C ASN A 487 -26.64 21.85 43.77
N SER A 488 -27.26 22.98 44.13
CA SER A 488 -26.96 23.71 45.37
C SER A 488 -27.35 22.95 46.65
N THR A 489 -28.31 22.02 46.56
CA THR A 489 -28.89 21.32 47.71
C THR A 489 -28.17 20.02 48.07
N ASN A 490 -27.69 19.26 47.09
CA ASN A 490 -27.08 17.94 47.31
C ASN A 490 -25.71 17.77 46.64
N ASN A 491 -25.16 18.84 46.05
CA ASN A 491 -23.88 18.85 45.32
C ASN A 491 -23.76 17.80 44.18
N ALA A 492 -24.87 17.19 43.77
CA ALA A 492 -24.90 16.24 42.66
C ALA A 492 -24.69 16.98 41.33
N VAL A 493 -24.05 16.30 40.37
CA VAL A 493 -23.84 16.87 39.03
C VAL A 493 -25.20 17.07 38.35
N LYS A 494 -25.43 18.25 37.77
CA LYS A 494 -26.67 18.56 37.05
C LYS A 494 -26.73 17.77 35.73
N ASN A 495 -27.90 17.21 35.41
CA ASN A 495 -28.15 16.62 34.11
C ASN A 495 -28.47 17.73 33.09
N THR A 496 -27.44 18.23 32.44
CA THR A 496 -27.50 19.31 31.43
C THR A 496 -26.59 18.96 30.26
N MET A 497 -26.94 19.36 29.04
CA MET A 497 -26.10 19.12 27.85
C MET A 497 -24.67 19.63 28.02
N GLN A 498 -24.47 20.80 28.64
CA GLN A 498 -23.13 21.36 28.88
C GLN A 498 -22.26 20.46 29.76
N ASN A 499 -22.85 19.80 30.76
CA ASN A 499 -22.11 18.86 31.61
C ASN A 499 -21.79 17.57 30.85
N LEU A 500 -22.73 17.07 30.02
CA LEU A 500 -22.49 15.89 29.18
C LEU A 500 -21.37 16.13 28.17
N GLU A 501 -21.39 17.29 27.51
CA GLU A 501 -20.34 17.74 26.59
C GLU A 501 -18.99 17.85 27.31
N LEU A 502 -18.94 18.55 28.45
CA LEU A 502 -17.72 18.67 29.25
C LEU A 502 -17.16 17.31 29.66
N ILE A 503 -18.02 16.36 30.03
CA ILE A 503 -17.62 14.98 30.33
C ILE A 503 -17.04 14.31 29.09
N PHE A 504 -17.76 14.30 27.95
CA PHE A 504 -17.30 13.59 26.76
C PHE A 504 -16.02 14.18 26.15
N CYS A 505 -15.80 15.49 26.27
CA CYS A 505 -14.59 16.16 25.77
C CYS A 505 -13.36 15.99 26.69
N ASN A 506 -13.54 15.60 27.95
CA ASN A 506 -12.43 15.57 28.93
C ASN A 506 -12.21 14.21 29.60
N ASP A 507 -13.24 13.38 29.70
CA ASP A 507 -13.13 12.06 30.31
C ASP A 507 -12.26 11.13 29.46
N VAL A 508 -11.27 10.49 30.09
CA VAL A 508 -10.29 9.61 29.42
C VAL A 508 -10.95 8.49 28.59
N LYS A 509 -12.15 8.06 28.98
CA LYS A 509 -12.89 7.02 28.28
C LYS A 509 -13.48 7.51 26.95
N TYR A 510 -13.91 8.77 26.85
CA TYR A 510 -14.66 9.30 25.70
C TYR A 510 -13.94 10.39 24.90
N LYS A 511 -12.99 11.09 25.53
CA LYS A 511 -12.21 12.17 24.90
C LYS A 511 -11.57 11.71 23.59
N ASN A 512 -11.87 12.42 22.51
CA ASN A 512 -11.40 12.18 21.14
C ASN A 512 -11.75 10.77 20.61
N LYS A 513 -12.85 10.17 21.07
CA LYS A 513 -13.31 8.85 20.59
C LYS A 513 -14.70 8.88 19.99
N ILE A 514 -15.44 9.98 20.08
CA ILE A 514 -16.73 10.14 19.41
C ILE A 514 -16.45 10.94 18.14
N GLU A 515 -16.69 10.34 16.98
CA GLU A 515 -16.20 10.81 15.69
C GLU A 515 -17.28 10.63 14.61
N PHE A 516 -17.31 11.47 13.58
CA PHE A 516 -18.21 11.31 12.43
C PHE A 516 -17.45 10.79 11.22
N ASN A 517 -17.92 9.67 10.65
CA ASN A 517 -17.32 9.11 9.43
C ASN A 517 -18.05 9.67 8.21
N GLU A 518 -17.39 10.57 7.47
CA GLU A 518 -17.96 11.24 6.29
C GLU A 518 -18.22 10.28 5.13
N LEU A 519 -17.51 9.14 5.07
CA LEU A 519 -17.71 8.16 4.00
C LEU A 519 -18.99 7.35 4.21
N THR A 520 -19.25 6.90 5.45
CA THR A 520 -20.45 6.13 5.79
C THR A 520 -21.62 7.02 6.20
N GLN A 521 -21.38 8.30 6.51
CA GLN A 521 -22.35 9.24 7.07
C GLN A 521 -22.90 8.77 8.43
N MET A 522 -22.06 8.07 9.20
CA MET A 522 -22.43 7.48 10.48
C MET A 522 -21.48 7.94 11.58
N ARG A 523 -22.01 8.06 12.81
CA ARG A 523 -21.17 8.22 13.99
C ARG A 523 -20.34 6.96 14.21
N THR A 524 -19.17 7.14 14.79
CA THR A 524 -18.28 6.05 15.20
C THR A 524 -17.77 6.30 16.61
N PHE A 525 -17.48 5.21 17.31
CA PHE A 525 -16.78 5.25 18.59
C PHE A 525 -15.41 4.61 18.43
N ASN A 526 -14.35 5.40 18.52
CA ASN A 526 -12.96 4.97 18.36
C ASN A 526 -12.79 4.17 17.05
N ARG A 527 -13.19 4.79 15.93
CA ARG A 527 -13.19 4.19 14.58
C ARG A 527 -14.00 2.90 14.41
N SER A 528 -14.86 2.54 15.36
CA SER A 528 -15.80 1.43 15.25
C SER A 528 -17.22 1.92 15.06
N ASP A 529 -18.05 1.16 14.34
CA ASP A 529 -19.45 1.53 14.09
C ASP A 529 -20.23 1.80 15.37
N TRP A 530 -21.01 2.88 15.35
CA TRP A 530 -21.94 3.21 16.41
C TRP A 530 -23.14 2.28 16.38
N LYS A 531 -23.37 1.55 17.48
CA LYS A 531 -24.48 0.61 17.65
C LYS A 531 -25.35 1.05 18.82
N ASP A 532 -26.61 0.63 18.86
CA ASP A 532 -27.54 0.94 19.96
C ASP A 532 -27.00 0.55 21.35
N ILE A 533 -26.19 -0.51 21.41
CA ILE A 533 -25.54 -0.93 22.66
C ILE A 533 -24.50 0.09 23.16
N THR A 534 -23.91 0.88 22.28
CA THR A 534 -22.97 1.96 22.63
C THR A 534 -23.67 3.03 23.46
N GLU A 535 -24.88 3.42 23.07
CA GLU A 535 -25.70 4.42 23.77
C GLU A 535 -26.09 3.94 25.17
N ASN A 536 -26.51 2.68 25.28
CA ASN A 536 -26.82 2.05 26.57
C ASN A 536 -25.58 1.95 27.47
N ARG A 537 -24.40 1.67 26.90
CA ARG A 537 -23.12 1.64 27.66
C ARG A 537 -22.71 3.03 28.14
N ILE A 538 -22.92 4.07 27.34
CA ILE A 538 -22.68 5.46 27.73
C ILE A 538 -23.60 5.83 28.89
N LYS A 539 -24.91 5.56 28.75
CA LYS A 539 -25.89 5.82 29.80
C LYS A 539 -25.51 5.14 31.12
N LEU A 540 -25.22 3.84 31.09
CA LEU A 540 -24.80 3.09 32.28
C LEU A 540 -23.51 3.64 32.90
N TYR A 541 -22.58 4.13 32.07
CA TYR A 541 -21.34 4.73 32.54
C TYR A 541 -21.57 6.07 33.25
N LEU A 542 -22.42 6.94 32.71
CA LEU A 542 -22.78 8.21 33.33
C LEU A 542 -23.48 8.00 34.68
N GLU A 543 -24.34 6.99 34.79
CA GLU A 543 -24.99 6.62 36.05
C GLU A 543 -23.97 6.15 37.09
N LYS A 544 -23.02 5.27 36.71
CA LYS A 544 -22.04 4.71 37.64
C LYS A 544 -20.98 5.69 38.09
N GLU A 545 -20.37 6.43 37.16
CA GLU A 545 -19.21 7.28 37.46
C GLU A 545 -19.59 8.70 37.88
N TYR A 546 -20.75 9.20 37.42
CA TYR A 546 -21.16 10.58 37.62
C TYR A 546 -22.50 10.72 38.37
N SER A 547 -23.18 9.61 38.70
CA SER A 547 -24.54 9.62 39.25
C SER A 547 -25.52 10.44 38.41
N LEU A 548 -25.30 10.47 37.09
CA LEU A 548 -26.08 11.21 36.12
C LEU A 548 -27.09 10.31 35.41
N PHE A 549 -28.37 10.51 35.72
CA PHE A 549 -29.48 9.82 35.06
C PHE A 549 -29.99 10.66 33.89
N THR A 550 -29.58 10.31 32.68
CA THR A 550 -29.92 11.05 31.46
C THR A 550 -30.64 10.19 30.42
N SER A 551 -31.37 10.83 29.51
CA SER A 551 -32.07 10.15 28.42
C SER A 551 -31.09 9.79 27.31
N ILE A 552 -31.41 8.74 26.55
CA ILE A 552 -30.65 8.36 25.34
C ILE A 552 -30.69 9.49 24.31
N GLU A 553 -31.81 10.20 24.22
CA GLU A 553 -31.97 11.34 23.31
C GLU A 553 -30.99 12.47 23.61
N SER A 554 -30.82 12.85 24.88
CA SER A 554 -29.84 13.88 25.27
C SER A 554 -28.40 13.43 25.03
N ILE A 555 -28.09 12.15 25.27
CA ILE A 555 -26.79 11.57 24.90
C ILE A 555 -26.58 11.71 23.39
N ASN A 556 -27.57 11.34 22.59
CA ASN A 556 -27.47 11.37 21.13
C ASN A 556 -27.27 12.78 20.58
N GLN A 557 -27.97 13.77 21.11
CA GLN A 557 -27.82 15.17 20.70
C GLN A 557 -26.38 15.66 20.95
N VAL A 558 -25.83 15.43 22.14
CA VAL A 558 -24.46 15.88 22.47
C VAL A 558 -23.41 15.09 21.69
N CYS A 559 -23.55 13.76 21.59
CA CYS A 559 -22.63 12.94 20.81
C CYS A 559 -22.61 13.31 19.32
N SER A 560 -23.75 13.74 18.75
CA SER A 560 -23.80 14.22 17.36
C SER A 560 -23.04 15.53 17.17
N ILE A 561 -23.15 16.48 18.12
CA ILE A 561 -22.38 17.73 18.08
C ILE A 561 -20.87 17.43 18.12
N ILE A 562 -20.44 16.60 19.07
CA ILE A 562 -19.03 16.23 19.22
C ILE A 562 -18.52 15.45 18.00
N ALA A 563 -19.34 14.54 17.46
CA ALA A 563 -18.96 13.77 16.28
C ALA A 563 -18.72 14.67 15.07
N ASP A 564 -19.59 15.67 14.84
CA ASP A 564 -19.48 16.63 13.74
C ASP A 564 -18.16 17.44 13.83
N GLU A 565 -17.80 17.91 15.02
CA GLU A 565 -16.52 18.58 15.29
C GLU A 565 -15.29 17.67 15.09
N HIS A 566 -15.49 16.36 15.15
CA HIS A 566 -14.47 15.33 14.99
C HIS A 566 -14.74 14.43 13.77
N SER A 567 -15.07 15.07 12.65
CA SER A 567 -15.29 14.38 11.37
C SER A 567 -14.00 13.87 10.75
N TYR A 568 -14.09 12.75 10.04
CA TYR A 568 -13.00 12.19 9.25
C TYR A 568 -13.51 11.44 8.02
N HIS A 569 -12.67 11.41 6.99
CA HIS A 569 -12.89 10.60 5.81
C HIS A 569 -11.80 9.53 5.68
N PRO A 570 -12.09 8.24 5.92
CA PRO A 570 -11.06 7.20 6.04
C PRO A 570 -10.23 7.01 4.76
N ILE A 571 -10.82 7.20 3.58
CA ILE A 571 -10.08 7.12 2.31
C ILE A 571 -9.19 8.36 2.11
N GLN A 572 -9.60 9.55 2.54
CA GLN A 572 -8.74 10.74 2.44
C GLN A 572 -7.56 10.61 3.40
N GLU A 573 -7.80 10.15 4.63
CA GLU A 573 -6.73 9.86 5.59
C GLU A 573 -5.74 8.84 5.02
N TYR A 574 -6.24 7.76 4.40
CA TYR A 574 -5.40 6.77 3.73
C TYR A 574 -4.58 7.40 2.59
N LEU A 575 -5.21 8.10 1.65
CA LEU A 575 -4.55 8.72 0.49
C LEU A 575 -3.53 9.80 0.91
N ASN A 576 -3.80 10.55 1.98
CA ASN A 576 -2.86 11.53 2.53
C ASN A 576 -1.72 10.87 3.34
N SER A 577 -1.90 9.65 3.82
CA SER A 577 -0.88 8.92 4.56
C SER A 577 0.15 8.21 3.69
N VAL A 578 -0.20 7.90 2.44
CA VAL A 578 0.69 7.17 1.52
C VAL A 578 1.71 8.12 0.89
N GLN A 579 2.95 7.66 0.80
CA GLN A 579 4.00 8.37 0.09
C GLN A 579 4.19 7.76 -1.31
N TRP A 580 4.16 8.62 -2.32
CA TRP A 580 4.47 8.20 -3.68
C TRP A 580 5.95 7.83 -3.80
N ASP A 581 6.24 6.68 -4.40
CA ASP A 581 7.58 6.13 -4.53
C ASP A 581 8.31 6.55 -5.81
N GLY A 582 7.74 7.52 -6.55
CA GLY A 582 8.28 8.07 -7.79
C GLY A 582 8.03 7.21 -9.04
N ILE A 583 7.41 6.03 -8.92
CA ILE A 583 7.22 5.13 -10.06
C ILE A 583 5.81 5.30 -10.64
N HIS A 584 5.76 5.61 -11.93
CA HIS A 584 4.52 5.83 -12.68
C HIS A 584 3.85 4.50 -13.06
N ARG A 585 3.12 3.87 -12.14
CA ARG A 585 2.44 2.57 -12.37
C ARG A 585 1.05 2.67 -12.99
N ILE A 586 0.38 3.81 -12.86
CA ILE A 586 -1.04 3.94 -13.26
C ILE A 586 -1.23 3.65 -14.75
N LYS A 587 -0.27 4.04 -15.61
CA LYS A 587 -0.37 3.81 -17.06
C LYS A 587 -0.33 2.31 -17.41
N SER A 588 0.54 1.53 -16.78
CA SER A 588 0.72 0.11 -17.10
C SER A 588 -0.15 -0.83 -16.26
N VAL A 589 -0.91 -0.33 -15.29
CA VAL A 589 -1.56 -1.16 -14.26
C VAL A 589 -2.50 -2.25 -14.83
N PHE A 590 -3.27 -1.98 -15.90
CA PHE A 590 -4.10 -3.01 -16.50
C PHE A 590 -3.29 -4.04 -17.31
N ASN A 591 -2.19 -3.63 -17.91
CA ASN A 591 -1.25 -4.55 -18.56
C ASN A 591 -0.58 -5.45 -17.51
N ASP A 592 0.01 -4.86 -16.48
CA ASP A 592 0.83 -5.56 -15.49
C ASP A 592 0.03 -6.56 -14.64
N PHE A 593 -1.23 -6.24 -14.35
CA PHE A 593 -2.06 -7.05 -13.44
C PHE A 593 -3.16 -7.87 -14.13
N LEU A 594 -3.67 -7.41 -15.29
CA LEU A 594 -4.78 -8.08 -15.99
C LEU A 594 -4.37 -8.64 -17.35
N GLY A 595 -3.15 -8.38 -17.82
CA GLY A 595 -2.68 -8.80 -19.14
C GLY A 595 -3.37 -8.07 -20.30
N ALA A 596 -3.93 -6.88 -20.05
CA ALA A 596 -4.49 -6.04 -21.09
C ALA A 596 -3.37 -5.55 -22.04
N THR A 597 -3.65 -5.43 -23.33
CA THR A 597 -2.67 -4.94 -24.30
C THR A 597 -2.16 -3.55 -23.91
N ASP A 598 -0.83 -3.40 -23.80
CA ASP A 598 -0.19 -2.13 -23.53
C ASP A 598 -0.26 -1.21 -24.75
N ASN A 599 -1.25 -0.32 -24.75
CA ASN A 599 -1.46 0.69 -25.78
C ASN A 599 -2.01 1.98 -25.17
N LEU A 600 -1.96 3.08 -25.94
CA LEU A 600 -2.37 4.41 -25.47
C LEU A 600 -3.80 4.44 -24.92
N TYR A 601 -4.71 3.67 -25.51
CA TYR A 601 -6.10 3.56 -25.04
C TYR A 601 -6.16 2.92 -23.65
N THR A 602 -5.57 1.73 -23.47
CA THR A 602 -5.52 1.03 -22.18
C THR A 602 -4.89 1.90 -21.08
N GLN A 603 -3.79 2.58 -21.41
CA GLN A 603 -3.11 3.49 -20.49
C GLN A 603 -3.99 4.69 -20.12
N SER A 604 -4.69 5.29 -21.09
CA SER A 604 -5.55 6.46 -20.88
C SER A 604 -6.78 6.10 -20.03
N VAL A 605 -7.40 4.95 -20.30
CA VAL A 605 -8.51 4.43 -19.49
C VAL A 605 -8.03 4.24 -18.06
N ALA A 606 -6.89 3.58 -17.84
CA ALA A 606 -6.34 3.39 -16.49
C ALA A 606 -6.14 4.72 -15.74
N VAL A 607 -5.53 5.71 -16.39
CA VAL A 607 -5.32 7.04 -15.78
C VAL A 607 -6.66 7.70 -15.41
N ILE A 608 -7.63 7.74 -16.32
CA ILE A 608 -8.93 8.38 -16.07
C ILE A 608 -9.66 7.69 -14.91
N THR A 609 -9.65 6.35 -14.87
CA THR A 609 -10.33 5.57 -13.83
C THR A 609 -9.78 5.84 -12.45
N PHE A 610 -8.46 5.73 -12.27
CA PHE A 610 -7.86 5.88 -10.94
C PHE A 610 -7.76 7.34 -10.49
N VAL A 611 -7.50 8.27 -11.41
CA VAL A 611 -7.56 9.70 -11.09
C VAL A 611 -8.99 10.11 -10.73
N GLY A 612 -10.00 9.63 -11.47
CA GLY A 612 -11.40 9.86 -11.14
C GLY A 612 -11.80 9.32 -9.77
N ALA A 613 -11.35 8.12 -9.41
CA ALA A 613 -11.58 7.52 -8.10
C ALA A 613 -10.99 8.38 -6.95
N VAL A 614 -9.80 8.95 -7.14
CA VAL A 614 -9.20 9.89 -6.17
C VAL A 614 -9.95 11.21 -6.14
N ALA A 615 -10.26 11.80 -7.30
CA ALA A 615 -10.94 13.09 -7.39
C ALA A 615 -12.32 13.05 -6.71
N ARG A 616 -13.07 11.95 -6.85
CA ARG A 616 -14.38 11.76 -6.19
C ARG A 616 -14.31 11.76 -4.66
N VAL A 617 -13.16 11.41 -4.08
CA VAL A 617 -12.94 11.41 -2.64
C VAL A 617 -12.60 12.81 -2.12
N PHE A 618 -11.86 13.61 -2.88
CA PHE A 618 -11.42 14.95 -2.47
C PHE A 618 -12.35 16.08 -2.92
N GLN A 619 -13.17 15.88 -3.95
CA GLN A 619 -14.08 16.88 -4.50
C GLN A 619 -15.51 16.32 -4.52
N ALA A 620 -16.22 16.51 -3.42
CA ALA A 620 -17.61 16.08 -3.30
C ALA A 620 -18.47 16.67 -4.44
N GLY A 621 -19.29 15.82 -5.07
CA GLY A 621 -20.18 16.23 -6.17
C GLY A 621 -19.52 16.34 -7.55
N ILE A 622 -18.21 16.08 -7.69
CA ILE A 622 -17.54 16.05 -9.01
C ILE A 622 -18.16 14.95 -9.89
N LYS A 623 -18.73 15.32 -11.04
CA LYS A 623 -19.24 14.39 -12.05
C LYS A 623 -18.17 13.39 -12.53
N PHE A 624 -18.54 12.14 -12.75
CA PHE A 624 -17.66 11.13 -13.36
C PHE A 624 -18.53 10.21 -14.23
N ASP A 625 -18.60 10.49 -15.53
CA ASP A 625 -19.57 9.88 -16.45
C ASP A 625 -19.07 8.61 -17.15
N THR A 626 -17.85 8.16 -16.82
CA THR A 626 -17.19 7.06 -17.52
C THR A 626 -17.17 5.80 -16.67
N CYS A 627 -17.52 4.66 -17.26
CA CYS A 627 -17.40 3.34 -16.62
C CYS A 627 -16.33 2.51 -17.34
N THR A 628 -15.42 1.89 -16.60
CA THR A 628 -14.36 1.04 -17.16
C THR A 628 -14.84 -0.38 -17.31
N VAL A 629 -14.82 -0.90 -18.54
CA VAL A 629 -15.22 -2.28 -18.83
C VAL A 629 -13.97 -3.14 -19.02
N LEU A 630 -13.81 -4.14 -18.15
CA LEU A 630 -12.69 -5.09 -18.20
C LEU A 630 -13.12 -6.38 -18.90
N VAL A 631 -12.73 -6.54 -20.17
CA VAL A 631 -13.05 -7.74 -20.97
C VAL A 631 -11.90 -8.74 -20.90
N GLY A 632 -12.22 -10.00 -20.59
CA GLY A 632 -11.23 -11.07 -20.55
C GLY A 632 -11.84 -12.38 -20.10
N LYS A 633 -11.09 -13.48 -20.23
CA LYS A 633 -11.55 -14.82 -19.84
C LYS A 633 -12.06 -14.84 -18.38
N GLN A 634 -12.99 -15.75 -18.10
CA GLN A 634 -13.40 -15.98 -16.72
C GLN A 634 -12.21 -16.49 -15.91
N GLY A 635 -12.12 -16.08 -14.64
CA GLY A 635 -11.01 -16.48 -13.77
C GLY A 635 -9.70 -15.70 -13.93
N THR A 636 -9.63 -14.69 -14.82
CA THR A 636 -8.45 -13.80 -14.96
C THR A 636 -8.19 -12.93 -13.72
N GLY A 637 -9.10 -12.92 -12.74
CA GLY A 637 -8.92 -12.19 -11.48
C GLY A 637 -9.33 -10.73 -11.53
N LYS A 638 -10.18 -10.33 -12.51
CA LYS A 638 -10.68 -8.96 -12.68
C LYS A 638 -11.26 -8.37 -11.39
N SER A 639 -12.26 -9.03 -10.81
CA SER A 639 -12.91 -8.59 -9.56
C SER A 639 -11.97 -8.62 -8.35
N LYS A 640 -11.06 -9.60 -8.32
CA LYS A 640 -10.01 -9.68 -7.30
C LYS A 640 -9.02 -8.52 -7.40
N PHE A 641 -8.69 -8.07 -8.61
CA PHE A 641 -7.82 -6.92 -8.81
C PHE A 641 -8.52 -5.64 -8.32
N ILE A 642 -9.77 -5.40 -8.73
CA ILE A 642 -10.52 -4.20 -8.33
C ILE A 642 -10.74 -4.14 -6.82
N SER A 643 -11.14 -5.25 -6.19
CA SER A 643 -11.27 -5.33 -4.72
C SER A 643 -9.95 -5.08 -3.98
N LYS A 644 -8.80 -5.43 -4.59
CA LYS A 644 -7.48 -5.12 -4.01
C LYS A 644 -7.09 -3.66 -4.18
N ILE A 645 -7.50 -3.00 -5.27
CA ILE A 645 -7.27 -1.56 -5.43
C ILE A 645 -8.05 -0.73 -4.39
N ALA A 646 -9.20 -1.22 -3.93
CA ALA A 646 -9.94 -0.56 -2.85
C ALA A 646 -9.18 -0.57 -1.51
N VAL A 647 -8.12 -1.39 -1.35
CA VAL A 647 -7.25 -1.54 -0.17
C VAL A 647 -7.95 -2.12 1.06
N ASN A 648 -9.14 -1.62 1.40
CA ASN A 648 -10.05 -2.16 2.39
C ASN A 648 -11.27 -2.77 1.68
N SER A 649 -11.61 -4.01 2.04
CA SER A 649 -12.79 -4.71 1.51
C SER A 649 -14.10 -3.98 1.81
N GLU A 650 -14.17 -3.19 2.88
CA GLU A 650 -15.35 -2.40 3.21
C GLU A 650 -15.60 -1.26 2.21
N TRP A 651 -14.56 -0.77 1.54
CA TRP A 651 -14.66 0.28 0.52
C TRP A 651 -14.95 -0.26 -0.88
N PHE A 652 -15.14 -1.58 -1.00
CA PHE A 652 -15.47 -2.26 -2.24
C PHE A 652 -16.87 -2.88 -2.17
N THR A 653 -17.54 -2.96 -3.31
CA THR A 653 -18.74 -3.77 -3.52
C THR A 653 -18.83 -4.22 -4.97
N ASP A 654 -19.25 -5.47 -5.18
CA ASP A 654 -19.60 -6.07 -6.47
C ASP A 654 -21.07 -6.52 -6.51
N GLY A 655 -21.81 -6.28 -5.43
CA GLY A 655 -23.20 -6.73 -5.24
C GLY A 655 -24.26 -5.83 -5.86
N VAL A 656 -23.87 -4.85 -6.68
CA VAL A 656 -24.79 -3.88 -7.28
C VAL A 656 -25.40 -4.48 -8.56
N THR A 657 -26.67 -4.85 -8.50
CA THR A 657 -27.40 -5.49 -9.62
C THR A 657 -28.49 -4.62 -10.25
N THR A 658 -28.96 -3.59 -9.53
CA THR A 658 -29.97 -2.63 -9.99
C THR A 658 -29.49 -1.20 -9.75
N PHE A 659 -29.88 -0.26 -10.62
CA PHE A 659 -29.54 1.17 -10.50
C PHE A 659 -30.67 2.02 -9.92
N ASP A 660 -31.73 1.38 -9.44
CA ASP A 660 -32.94 2.04 -8.99
C ASP A 660 -33.35 1.58 -7.58
N GLY A 661 -33.93 2.50 -6.82
CA GLY A 661 -34.52 2.24 -5.52
C GLY A 661 -33.55 2.45 -4.35
N LYS A 662 -34.11 2.28 -3.14
CA LYS A 662 -33.41 2.49 -1.86
C LYS A 662 -32.22 1.53 -1.70
N ASP A 663 -32.39 0.28 -2.11
CA ASP A 663 -31.38 -0.79 -1.98
C ASP A 663 -30.09 -0.46 -2.75
N PHE A 664 -30.21 0.23 -3.90
CA PHE A 664 -29.04 0.71 -4.65
C PHE A 664 -28.23 1.72 -3.83
N TYR A 665 -28.88 2.76 -3.30
CA TYR A 665 -28.22 3.79 -2.49
C TYR A 665 -27.57 3.22 -1.23
N GLU A 666 -28.22 2.25 -0.58
CA GLU A 666 -27.67 1.56 0.60
C GLU A 666 -26.46 0.70 0.23
N SER A 667 -26.47 0.05 -0.93
CA SER A 667 -25.35 -0.81 -1.38
C SER A 667 -24.08 -0.05 -1.74
N ILE A 668 -24.21 1.22 -2.16
CA ILE A 668 -23.09 2.09 -2.55
C ILE A 668 -22.60 2.99 -1.40
N GLN A 669 -23.39 3.13 -0.33
CA GLN A 669 -23.00 3.93 0.82
C GLN A 669 -21.75 3.34 1.48
N GLY A 670 -20.79 4.19 1.82
CA GLY A 670 -19.53 3.75 2.42
C GLY A 670 -18.51 3.17 1.41
N LYS A 671 -18.82 3.15 0.11
CA LYS A 671 -18.00 2.51 -0.92
C LYS A 671 -17.17 3.52 -1.71
N TRP A 672 -15.92 3.15 -1.98
CA TRP A 672 -15.01 3.90 -2.85
C TRP A 672 -15.05 3.38 -4.29
N ILE A 673 -15.03 2.05 -4.43
CA ILE A 673 -14.96 1.37 -5.72
C ILE A 673 -16.13 0.40 -5.80
N ILE A 674 -16.91 0.56 -6.86
CA ILE A 674 -18.12 -0.22 -7.11
C ILE A 674 -17.88 -0.97 -8.42
N GLU A 675 -17.86 -2.29 -8.35
CA GLU A 675 -17.88 -3.16 -9.52
C GLU A 675 -19.33 -3.47 -9.90
N LEU A 676 -19.62 -3.35 -11.19
CA LEU A 676 -20.88 -3.75 -11.78
C LEU A 676 -20.66 -5.12 -12.39
N GLY A 677 -21.13 -6.16 -11.70
CA GLY A 677 -21.02 -7.53 -12.20
C GLY A 677 -21.76 -7.71 -13.53
N GLU A 678 -21.24 -8.56 -14.41
CA GLU A 678 -22.00 -9.06 -15.55
C GLU A 678 -23.12 -9.96 -15.01
N GLY A 679 -24.34 -9.43 -14.98
CA GLY A 679 -25.56 -10.19 -14.71
C GLY A 679 -26.01 -11.04 -15.88
#